data_AF-A0AAJ5QH22-F1
#
_entry.id   AF-A0AAJ5QH22-F1
#
_cell.length_a   1.000
_cell.length_b   1.000
_cell.length_c   1.000
_cell.angle_alpha   90.00
_cell.angle_beta   90.00
_cell.angle_gamma   90.00
#
_symmetry.space_group_name_H-M   'P 1'
#
loop_
_entity.id
_entity.type
_entity.pdbx_description
1 polymer ?
#
loop_
_entity_poly.entity_id
_entity_poly.type
_entity_poly.pdbx_seq_one_letter_code
_entity_poly.pdbx_strand_id
1 'polypeptide(L)'
;MARAIGRTPKAEEIRNIEDGIRDAVRSVRQKDARTGAQRPDSDVFREAAELASKRAVHQIYKRRQRVAQDAIARAQVMNTLRQHVPEKELTPDYLAQMIAMGRVKGTKNIGVISAEELSVGALQDWTRQIGTKIDAANNGARDVYQRLTALDRSTLRDPSFNQLRKSYEYMLVKEMHGQSTGNAAISTLAKALQDVQETSRIARNDVGADIAKLENRGFANYDSRELITRAGRDEWLKTLPAADRAKAILMRANPPREWARDAWVKDAMPTYERFLGDDGRPLSDAEWKAALEDVFETKVSDGANKIEPGARGFGGGVKGRGANAPRVLHFNDPQTHWNYLQKYSDKSVMEVILDELTMSSRDFGILKTFGPSAEQNFQYALDTIHQHATSTSGGAKDVDTIATQTRNMRKLFDYQSGIRNQASFSPLMQAARNLMTSAMLGSSVITAGATDPFIMNARASALKLDTVTAGYQTVKNLFGRQTKQAIEQLGLVTDVQAALVSRMGGFDTSGGVTGWLAEKNLKLSGMIALDRAHKASFGMSMLHTIGNLTRKFDSLDSLKKSDYQLLANKGWTETDWQIMRAAKLDAITERHQGMTPEAIYGVPDEAVKAAVQPQIEALQKGVNEAIKAMGELTPEREKKIRQAYADEITTGTARIIRNAKADAAYKLLGITHSEMMQAVTTASAIDKYQAASSGEFARNFMLFKTTPFAGFRNFIQTASDLDRMPGMKFGARYIAGTTIGGAVALQLNSLLSGGDPADMTKPGFWISALLKGGSFGIYGDLVLSDQTRYGSSIAGAIGGPALSFAENLYKTTLGNTQKAMQGKETSFAADSINTARMIAPFASLWYTKAVFNHLILQQMQEMASPGYNAKMEQRMQQNYSQTYWWRPGQAAPGDSPDWQKAIGQ
;
A
#
# COMPACT_ATOMS: atom_id res chain seq x y z
N MET A 1 2.94 39.02 -33.74
CA MET A 1 3.08 37.55 -33.74
C MET A 1 3.63 36.98 -35.04
N ALA A 2 2.97 37.18 -36.20
CA ALA A 2 3.52 36.77 -37.50
C ALA A 2 4.93 37.33 -37.77
N ARG A 3 5.17 38.60 -37.39
CA ARG A 3 6.52 39.23 -37.44
C ARG A 3 7.56 38.60 -36.53
N ALA A 4 7.17 37.92 -35.46
CA ALA A 4 8.08 37.29 -34.50
C ALA A 4 8.37 35.81 -34.81
N ILE A 5 7.44 35.15 -35.51
CA ILE A 5 7.49 33.71 -35.81
C ILE A 5 7.98 33.47 -37.25
N GLY A 6 8.00 34.51 -38.11
CA GLY A 6 8.48 34.40 -39.50
C GLY A 6 7.56 33.59 -40.42
N ARG A 7 6.40 33.13 -39.91
CA ARG A 7 5.34 32.46 -40.65
C ARG A 7 3.97 32.81 -40.08
N THR A 8 2.93 32.59 -40.86
CA THR A 8 1.54 32.66 -40.40
C THR A 8 1.29 31.53 -39.39
N PRO A 9 0.83 31.82 -38.16
CA PRO A 9 0.49 30.78 -37.17
C PRO A 9 -0.67 29.92 -37.68
N LYS A 10 -0.67 28.63 -37.35
CA LYS A 10 -1.80 27.73 -37.66
C LYS A 10 -3.00 28.11 -36.80
N ALA A 11 -4.23 27.86 -37.29
CA ALA A 11 -5.46 28.17 -36.55
C ALA A 11 -5.49 27.57 -35.13
N GLU A 12 -4.96 26.35 -34.97
CA GLU A 12 -4.83 25.68 -33.68
C GLU A 12 -3.80 26.35 -32.74
N GLU A 13 -2.73 26.94 -33.28
CA GLU A 13 -1.74 27.68 -32.49
C GLU A 13 -2.35 28.99 -31.97
N ILE A 14 -3.12 29.69 -32.81
CA ILE A 14 -3.84 30.91 -32.44
C ILE A 14 -4.84 30.60 -31.31
N ARG A 15 -5.62 29.52 -31.46
CA ARG A 15 -6.60 29.09 -30.45
C ARG A 15 -5.95 28.76 -29.10
N ASN A 16 -4.86 27.99 -29.09
CA ASN A 16 -4.12 27.66 -27.87
C ASN A 16 -3.52 28.90 -27.17
N ILE A 17 -3.10 29.91 -27.95
CA ILE A 17 -2.60 31.17 -27.42
C ILE A 17 -3.75 31.99 -26.81
N GLU A 18 -4.88 32.07 -27.50
CA GLU A 18 -6.08 32.76 -27.00
C GLU A 18 -6.60 32.12 -25.71
N ASP A 19 -6.68 30.79 -25.67
CA ASP A 19 -7.08 30.04 -24.48
C ASP A 19 -6.10 30.26 -23.32
N GLY A 20 -4.79 30.25 -23.60
CA GLY A 20 -3.75 30.54 -22.61
C GLY A 20 -3.82 31.96 -22.04
N ILE A 21 -4.19 32.95 -22.87
CA ILE A 21 -4.43 34.33 -22.43
C ILE A 21 -5.72 34.40 -21.60
N ARG A 22 -6.81 33.74 -22.02
CA ARG A 22 -8.07 33.68 -21.25
C ARG A 22 -7.85 33.06 -19.87
N ASP A 23 -7.10 31.98 -19.78
CA ASP A 23 -6.76 31.34 -18.49
C ASP A 23 -5.86 32.20 -17.61
N ALA A 24 -4.96 32.98 -18.21
CA ALA A 24 -4.16 33.95 -17.48
C ALA A 24 -5.03 35.11 -16.96
N VAL A 25 -5.98 35.60 -17.75
CA VAL A 25 -6.97 36.61 -17.32
C VAL A 25 -7.79 36.06 -16.15
N ARG A 26 -8.28 34.81 -16.24
CA ARG A 26 -8.96 34.12 -15.12
C ARG A 26 -8.11 34.12 -13.86
N SER A 27 -6.84 33.75 -13.97
CA SER A 27 -5.92 33.67 -12.83
C SER A 27 -5.66 35.04 -12.18
N VAL A 28 -5.46 36.08 -13.00
CA VAL A 28 -5.24 37.45 -12.52
C VAL A 28 -6.51 38.00 -11.87
N ARG A 29 -7.69 37.75 -12.44
CA ARG A 29 -8.97 38.16 -11.86
C ARG A 29 -9.31 37.40 -10.58
N GLN A 30 -8.95 36.11 -10.45
CA GLN A 30 -9.08 35.38 -9.19
C GLN A 30 -8.19 35.97 -8.09
N LYS A 31 -6.94 36.29 -8.43
CA LYS A 31 -6.01 36.95 -7.53
C LYS A 31 -6.57 38.30 -7.06
N ASP A 32 -7.08 39.11 -7.99
CA ASP A 32 -7.68 40.41 -7.71
C ASP A 32 -8.93 40.29 -6.83
N ALA A 33 -9.82 39.33 -7.14
CA ALA A 33 -10.99 39.05 -6.32
C ALA A 33 -10.63 38.62 -4.89
N ARG A 34 -9.55 37.83 -4.71
CA ARG A 34 -9.07 37.39 -3.40
C ARG A 34 -8.39 38.50 -2.59
N THR A 35 -7.71 39.43 -3.24
CA THR A 35 -7.06 40.57 -2.58
C THR A 35 -7.98 41.78 -2.41
N GLY A 36 -9.20 41.72 -2.94
CA GLY A 36 -10.13 42.85 -2.99
C GLY A 36 -9.67 43.96 -3.95
N ALA A 37 -8.70 43.69 -4.82
CA ALA A 37 -8.19 44.65 -5.78
C ALA A 37 -9.17 44.78 -6.96
N GLN A 38 -9.58 46.01 -7.29
CA GLN A 38 -10.25 46.31 -8.55
C GLN A 38 -9.29 47.10 -9.44
N ARG A 39 -8.86 46.50 -10.54
CA ARG A 39 -7.93 47.10 -11.49
C ARG A 39 -8.59 47.26 -12.86
N PRO A 40 -8.21 48.29 -13.64
CA PRO A 40 -8.71 48.46 -15.00
C PRO A 40 -8.42 47.22 -15.86
N ASP A 41 -9.34 46.89 -16.76
CA ASP A 41 -9.20 45.72 -17.65
C ASP A 41 -7.88 45.73 -18.43
N SER A 42 -7.39 46.91 -18.84
CA SER A 42 -6.10 47.05 -19.52
C SER A 42 -4.92 46.52 -18.71
N ASP A 43 -4.90 46.73 -17.39
CA ASP A 43 -3.83 46.25 -16.52
C ASP A 43 -3.95 44.75 -16.27
N VAL A 44 -5.18 44.25 -16.13
CA VAL A 44 -5.47 42.80 -16.03
C VAL A 44 -5.01 42.09 -17.29
N PHE A 45 -5.35 42.59 -18.48
CA PHE A 45 -4.94 42.01 -19.75
C PHE A 45 -3.42 42.10 -19.97
N ARG A 46 -2.74 43.15 -19.49
CA ARG A 46 -1.28 43.27 -19.56
C ARG A 46 -0.58 42.24 -18.67
N GLU A 47 -0.97 42.12 -17.39
CA GLU A 47 -0.43 41.09 -16.49
C GLU A 47 -0.77 39.69 -16.98
N ALA A 48 -1.99 39.49 -17.51
CA ALA A 48 -2.40 38.23 -18.10
C ALA A 48 -1.60 37.87 -19.35
N ALA A 49 -1.30 38.83 -20.23
CA ALA A 49 -0.45 38.59 -21.40
C ALA A 49 0.98 38.22 -20.99
N GLU A 50 1.55 38.88 -19.98
CA GLU A 50 2.85 38.50 -19.41
C GLU A 50 2.83 37.11 -18.77
N LEU A 51 1.78 36.81 -18.01
CA LEU A 51 1.59 35.52 -17.35
C LEU A 51 1.38 34.39 -18.38
N ALA A 52 0.58 34.63 -19.42
CA ALA A 52 0.36 33.70 -20.53
C ALA A 52 1.65 33.44 -21.30
N SER A 53 2.44 34.49 -21.56
CA SER A 53 3.77 34.38 -22.17
C SER A 53 4.71 33.52 -21.33
N LYS A 54 4.82 33.80 -20.02
CA LYS A 54 5.63 32.99 -19.07
C LYS A 54 5.14 31.54 -19.02
N ARG A 55 3.83 31.30 -18.98
CA ARG A 55 3.22 29.95 -18.99
C ARG A 55 3.50 29.20 -20.29
N ALA A 56 3.39 29.86 -21.44
CA ALA A 56 3.65 29.24 -22.75
C ALA A 56 5.11 28.79 -22.88
N VAL A 57 6.07 29.65 -22.48
CA VAL A 57 7.49 29.29 -22.44
C VAL A 57 7.74 28.12 -21.49
N HIS A 58 7.17 28.17 -20.29
CA HIS A 58 7.28 27.09 -19.31
C HIS A 58 6.69 25.77 -19.81
N GLN A 59 5.51 25.80 -20.45
CA GLN A 59 4.85 24.62 -21.01
C GLN A 59 5.67 23.98 -22.14
N ILE A 60 6.25 24.80 -23.03
CA ILE A 60 7.12 24.29 -24.11
C ILE A 60 8.37 23.62 -23.51
N TYR A 61 9.03 24.29 -22.55
CA TYR A 61 10.19 23.72 -21.86
C TYR A 61 9.84 22.39 -21.18
N LYS A 62 8.76 22.38 -20.39
CA LYS A 62 8.28 21.20 -19.66
C LYS A 62 7.89 20.07 -20.60
N ARG A 63 7.25 20.37 -21.74
CA ARG A 63 6.92 19.38 -22.76
C ARG A 63 8.18 18.75 -23.35
N ARG A 64 9.20 19.55 -23.69
CA ARG A 64 10.50 19.05 -24.19
C ARG A 64 11.21 18.19 -23.15
N GLN A 65 11.27 18.67 -21.90
CA GLN A 65 11.84 17.93 -20.78
C GLN A 65 11.17 16.56 -20.61
N ARG A 66 9.83 16.52 -20.65
CA ARG A 66 9.07 15.28 -20.52
C ARG A 66 9.33 14.29 -21.66
N VAL A 67 9.40 14.77 -22.91
CA VAL A 67 9.73 13.92 -24.06
C VAL A 67 11.12 13.29 -23.91
N ALA A 68 12.10 14.06 -23.45
CA ALA A 68 13.44 13.54 -23.17
C ALA A 68 13.42 12.52 -22.03
N GLN A 69 12.75 12.83 -20.91
CA GLN A 69 12.58 11.90 -19.79
C GLN A 69 11.87 10.59 -20.20
N ASP A 70 10.86 10.67 -21.07
CA ASP A 70 10.15 9.50 -21.62
C ASP A 70 11.05 8.64 -22.50
N ALA A 71 11.94 9.25 -23.29
CA ALA A 71 12.92 8.53 -24.09
C ALA A 71 13.96 7.82 -23.21
N ILE A 72 14.48 8.52 -22.19
CA ILE A 72 15.46 7.99 -21.23
C ILE A 72 14.84 6.83 -20.44
N ALA A 73 13.63 6.99 -19.89
CA ALA A 73 12.98 5.95 -19.11
C ALA A 73 12.74 4.66 -19.92
N ARG A 74 12.25 4.79 -21.16
CA ARG A 74 12.08 3.64 -22.08
C ARG A 74 13.40 2.95 -22.37
N ALA A 75 14.44 3.72 -22.69
CA ALA A 75 15.76 3.17 -22.95
C ALA A 75 16.33 2.46 -21.72
N GLN A 76 16.20 3.06 -20.54
CA GLN A 76 16.66 2.47 -19.29
C GLN A 76 15.96 1.14 -18.99
N VAL A 77 14.62 1.09 -19.05
CA VAL A 77 13.85 -0.15 -18.87
C VAL A 77 14.31 -1.25 -19.83
N MET A 78 14.37 -0.96 -21.13
CA MET A 78 14.74 -1.97 -22.12
C MET A 78 16.21 -2.39 -22.01
N ASN A 79 17.13 -1.45 -21.78
CA ASN A 79 18.55 -1.74 -21.64
C ASN A 79 18.84 -2.56 -20.40
N THR A 80 18.21 -2.23 -19.27
CA THR A 80 18.36 -2.99 -18.02
C THR A 80 17.88 -4.43 -18.21
N LEU A 81 16.76 -4.66 -18.89
CA LEU A 81 16.29 -6.02 -19.20
C LEU A 81 17.29 -6.78 -20.08
N ARG A 82 17.73 -6.18 -21.18
CA ARG A 82 18.67 -6.81 -22.13
C ARG A 82 20.05 -7.09 -21.55
N GLN A 83 20.50 -6.29 -20.58
CA GLN A 83 21.77 -6.51 -19.89
C GLN A 83 21.74 -7.73 -18.96
N HIS A 84 20.58 -8.09 -18.42
CA HIS A 84 20.45 -9.15 -17.42
C HIS A 84 19.82 -10.44 -17.98
N VAL A 85 19.12 -10.35 -19.11
CA VAL A 85 18.36 -11.45 -19.70
C VAL A 85 18.77 -11.62 -21.15
N PRO A 86 19.22 -12.82 -21.56
CA PRO A 86 19.46 -13.13 -22.97
C PRO A 86 18.19 -12.87 -23.80
N GLU A 87 18.34 -12.28 -24.99
CA GLU A 87 17.18 -11.86 -25.81
C GLU A 87 16.16 -12.99 -26.07
N LYS A 88 16.63 -14.22 -26.29
CA LYS A 88 15.77 -15.42 -26.51
C LYS A 88 15.01 -15.90 -25.28
N GLU A 89 15.39 -15.45 -24.09
CA GLU A 89 14.73 -15.77 -22.82
C GLU A 89 13.81 -14.64 -22.34
N LEU A 90 13.88 -13.46 -22.97
CA LEU A 90 13.15 -12.28 -22.53
C LEU A 90 11.65 -12.45 -22.79
N THR A 91 10.87 -12.47 -21.70
CA THR A 91 9.41 -12.55 -21.72
C THR A 91 8.79 -11.38 -20.94
N PRO A 92 7.49 -11.08 -21.12
CA PRO A 92 6.82 -10.04 -20.36
C PRO A 92 6.97 -10.16 -18.85
N ASP A 93 7.07 -11.39 -18.32
CA ASP A 93 7.23 -11.65 -16.89
C ASP A 93 8.50 -11.03 -16.26
N TYR A 94 9.47 -10.57 -17.06
CA TYR A 94 10.61 -9.82 -16.51
C TYR A 94 10.28 -8.37 -16.13
N LEU A 95 9.22 -7.77 -16.71
CA LEU A 95 8.75 -6.43 -16.32
C LEU A 95 8.18 -6.38 -14.90
N ALA A 96 7.75 -7.54 -14.39
CA ALA A 96 7.36 -7.80 -13.02
C ALA A 96 8.21 -7.04 -11.98
N GLN A 97 9.53 -7.29 -11.99
CA GLN A 97 10.46 -6.77 -11.00
C GLN A 97 10.67 -5.25 -11.12
N MET A 98 10.29 -4.64 -12.25
CA MET A 98 10.28 -3.18 -12.40
C MET A 98 9.02 -2.53 -11.81
N ILE A 99 7.92 -3.28 -11.69
CA ILE A 99 6.64 -2.77 -11.21
C ILE A 99 6.49 -3.01 -9.70
N ALA A 100 6.72 -4.23 -9.25
CA ALA A 100 6.38 -4.69 -7.90
C ALA A 100 7.56 -5.33 -7.18
N MET A 101 7.49 -5.37 -5.86
CA MET A 101 8.47 -6.08 -5.03
C MET A 101 8.52 -7.56 -5.43
N GLY A 102 9.71 -8.05 -5.77
CA GLY A 102 9.95 -9.42 -6.16
C GLY A 102 9.68 -9.74 -7.64
N ARG A 103 10.13 -10.93 -8.06
CA ARG A 103 10.13 -11.39 -9.47
C ARG A 103 9.27 -12.62 -9.66
N VAL A 104 8.73 -12.88 -10.84
CA VAL A 104 7.92 -14.09 -11.14
C VAL A 104 8.75 -15.38 -10.96
N LYS A 105 8.09 -16.51 -10.64
CA LYS A 105 8.79 -17.81 -10.53
C LYS A 105 9.47 -18.15 -11.87
N GLY A 106 10.75 -18.45 -11.81
CA GLY A 106 11.54 -18.87 -12.98
C GLY A 106 12.20 -17.74 -13.77
N THR A 107 11.94 -16.47 -13.46
CA THR A 107 12.69 -15.34 -14.04
C THR A 107 13.98 -15.11 -13.28
N LYS A 108 15.05 -14.62 -13.93
CA LYS A 108 16.31 -14.21 -13.28
C LYS A 108 16.14 -12.89 -12.50
N ASN A 109 16.95 -12.70 -11.45
CA ASN A 109 17.02 -11.41 -10.74
C ASN A 109 17.78 -10.40 -11.60
N ILE A 110 17.15 -9.25 -11.89
CA ILE A 110 17.72 -8.20 -12.75
C ILE A 110 18.36 -7.04 -11.97
N GLY A 111 18.47 -7.14 -10.63
CA GLY A 111 19.21 -6.19 -9.82
C GLY A 111 18.64 -4.77 -9.77
N VAL A 112 17.33 -4.61 -9.95
CA VAL A 112 16.65 -3.30 -9.97
C VAL A 112 15.85 -3.04 -8.70
N ILE A 113 15.66 -1.76 -8.39
CA ILE A 113 14.62 -1.32 -7.47
C ILE A 113 13.31 -1.15 -8.25
N SER A 114 12.24 -1.74 -7.74
CA SER A 114 10.91 -1.67 -8.33
C SER A 114 10.24 -0.31 -8.11
N ALA A 115 9.28 0.03 -8.97
CA ALA A 115 8.40 1.18 -8.76
C ALA A 115 7.69 1.11 -7.40
N GLU A 116 7.30 -0.09 -6.96
CA GLU A 116 6.70 -0.31 -5.65
C GLU A 116 7.67 0.01 -4.50
N GLU A 117 8.91 -0.45 -4.55
CA GLU A 117 9.91 -0.15 -3.51
C GLU A 117 10.20 1.34 -3.40
N LEU A 118 10.32 2.03 -4.54
CA LEU A 118 10.43 3.49 -4.57
C LEU A 118 9.20 4.17 -3.98
N SER A 119 7.99 3.67 -4.29
CA SER A 119 6.74 4.21 -3.76
C SER A 119 6.65 4.05 -2.24
N VAL A 120 7.03 2.89 -1.72
CA VAL A 120 6.99 2.60 -0.28
C VAL A 120 8.09 3.35 0.45
N GLY A 121 9.31 3.39 -0.09
CA GLY A 121 10.41 4.17 0.49
C GLY A 121 10.10 5.66 0.57
N ALA A 122 9.48 6.23 -0.48
CA ALA A 122 9.00 7.60 -0.46
C ALA A 122 7.89 7.82 0.58
N LEU A 123 6.91 6.91 0.68
CA LEU A 123 5.85 7.00 1.69
C LEU A 123 6.40 6.93 3.12
N GLN A 124 7.28 5.97 3.40
CA GLN A 124 7.92 5.80 4.70
C GLN A 124 8.73 7.04 5.07
N ASP A 125 9.49 7.60 4.13
CA ASP A 125 10.27 8.80 4.39
C ASP A 125 9.37 10.03 4.63
N TRP A 126 8.35 10.25 3.79
CA TRP A 126 7.42 11.36 3.94
C TRP A 126 6.65 11.29 5.26
N THR A 127 6.20 10.10 5.66
CA THR A 127 5.50 9.91 6.94
C THR A 127 6.43 10.04 8.14
N ARG A 128 7.68 9.55 8.05
CA ARG A 128 8.72 9.76 9.06
C ARG A 128 9.02 11.25 9.25
N GLN A 129 9.14 12.01 8.15
CA GLN A 129 9.41 13.46 8.21
C GLN A 129 8.32 14.24 8.96
N ILE A 130 7.06 13.76 8.98
CA ILE A 130 6.01 14.36 9.83
C ILE A 130 6.45 14.27 11.30
N GLY A 131 6.85 13.07 11.75
CA GLY A 131 7.35 12.81 13.10
C GLY A 131 8.56 13.68 13.47
N THR A 132 9.57 13.71 12.61
CA THR A 132 10.77 14.54 12.83
C THR A 132 10.42 16.03 12.97
N LYS A 133 9.50 16.55 12.14
CA LYS A 133 9.11 17.96 12.17
C LYS A 133 8.29 18.33 13.41
N ILE A 134 7.39 17.45 13.87
CA ILE A 134 6.60 17.73 15.07
C ILE A 134 7.43 17.59 16.35
N ASP A 135 8.40 16.67 16.39
CA ASP A 135 9.27 16.47 17.55
C ASP A 135 10.24 17.66 17.73
N ALA A 136 10.70 18.27 16.64
CA ALA A 136 11.55 19.45 16.67
C ALA A 136 10.91 20.67 17.35
N ALA A 137 9.58 20.73 17.41
CA ALA A 137 8.85 21.86 18.01
C ALA A 137 8.65 21.75 19.53
N ASN A 138 8.78 20.55 20.11
CA ASN A 138 8.65 20.26 21.54
C ASN A 138 7.45 20.94 22.25
N ASN A 139 6.26 20.89 21.63
CA ASN A 139 5.07 21.63 22.10
C ASN A 139 3.80 20.77 22.24
N GLY A 140 3.95 19.44 22.37
CA GLY A 140 2.82 18.50 22.46
C GLY A 140 2.19 18.11 21.11
N ALA A 141 2.69 18.61 19.97
CA ALA A 141 2.24 18.20 18.63
C ALA A 141 2.31 16.68 18.41
N ARG A 142 3.28 16.00 19.04
CA ARG A 142 3.43 14.55 19.00
C ARG A 142 2.24 13.82 19.59
N ASP A 143 1.72 14.28 20.73
CA ASP A 143 0.57 13.67 21.38
C ASP A 143 -0.71 13.90 20.59
N VAL A 144 -0.87 15.09 20.01
CA VAL A 144 -1.96 15.42 19.10
C VAL A 144 -1.92 14.51 17.87
N TYR A 145 -0.75 14.38 17.22
CA TYR A 145 -0.56 13.50 16.08
C TYR A 145 -0.94 12.06 16.42
N GLN A 146 -0.40 11.51 17.52
CA GLN A 146 -0.70 10.14 17.95
C GLN A 146 -2.21 9.93 18.18
N ARG A 147 -2.91 10.89 18.79
CA ARG A 147 -4.37 10.82 19.00
C ARG A 147 -5.16 10.89 17.69
N LEU A 148 -4.75 11.75 16.76
CA LEU A 148 -5.42 11.89 15.46
C LEU A 148 -5.15 10.69 14.54
N THR A 149 -3.98 10.06 14.66
CA THR A 149 -3.63 8.81 13.97
C THR A 149 -4.04 7.56 14.74
N ALA A 150 -4.65 7.69 15.93
CA ALA A 150 -5.16 6.57 16.68
C ALA A 150 -6.42 6.06 15.97
N LEU A 151 -6.21 5.20 14.97
CA LEU A 151 -7.26 4.55 14.18
C LEU A 151 -7.99 3.46 14.97
N ASP A 152 -8.08 3.58 16.30
CA ASP A 152 -8.69 2.56 17.13
C ASP A 152 -10.18 2.84 17.38
N ARG A 153 -11.03 2.06 16.70
CA ARG A 153 -12.49 2.24 16.72
C ARG A 153 -13.16 2.01 18.08
N SER A 154 -12.47 1.48 19.12
CA SER A 154 -13.03 1.46 20.49
C SER A 154 -12.85 2.78 21.21
N THR A 155 -11.70 3.44 21.05
CA THR A 155 -11.51 4.81 21.51
C THR A 155 -12.43 5.77 20.75
N LEU A 156 -12.72 5.51 19.48
CA LEU A 156 -13.73 6.28 18.72
C LEU A 156 -15.19 6.09 19.19
N ARG A 157 -15.49 5.05 19.99
CA ARG A 157 -16.81 4.83 20.60
C ARG A 157 -16.94 5.46 21.99
N ASP A 158 -15.82 5.79 22.65
CA ASP A 158 -15.86 6.65 23.81
C ASP A 158 -16.32 8.05 23.36
N PRO A 159 -17.51 8.51 23.80
CA PRO A 159 -18.06 9.78 23.34
C PRO A 159 -17.12 10.96 23.63
N SER A 160 -16.41 10.91 24.77
CA SER A 160 -15.50 11.97 25.21
C SER A 160 -14.24 12.05 24.33
N PHE A 161 -13.62 10.90 24.06
CA PHE A 161 -12.47 10.81 23.18
C PHE A 161 -12.83 11.21 21.75
N ASN A 162 -13.97 10.74 21.24
CA ASN A 162 -14.40 11.05 19.88
C ASN A 162 -14.73 12.54 19.71
N GLN A 163 -15.37 13.16 20.70
CA GLN A 163 -15.64 14.59 20.69
C GLN A 163 -14.32 15.40 20.70
N LEU A 164 -13.37 15.02 21.56
CA LEU A 164 -12.05 15.66 21.61
C LEU A 164 -11.30 15.51 20.27
N ARG A 165 -11.30 14.30 19.69
CA ARG A 165 -10.68 14.03 18.39
C ARG A 165 -11.30 14.88 17.29
N LYS A 166 -12.64 14.93 17.19
CA LYS A 166 -13.35 15.79 16.23
C LYS A 166 -13.00 17.27 16.41
N SER A 167 -12.81 17.72 17.66
CA SER A 167 -12.39 19.10 17.92
C SER A 167 -10.98 19.37 17.37
N TYR A 168 -10.03 18.45 17.59
CA TYR A 168 -8.68 18.55 17.01
C TYR A 168 -8.68 18.45 15.50
N GLU A 169 -9.51 17.60 14.90
CA GLU A 169 -9.65 17.54 13.44
C GLU A 169 -10.17 18.86 12.87
N TYR A 170 -11.20 19.44 13.48
CA TYR A 170 -11.73 20.73 13.06
C TYR A 170 -10.69 21.85 13.19
N MET A 171 -9.93 21.87 14.28
CA MET A 171 -8.81 22.80 14.45
C MET A 171 -7.73 22.59 13.39
N LEU A 172 -7.42 21.33 13.08
CA LEU A 172 -6.47 20.99 12.02
C LEU A 172 -6.95 21.48 10.65
N VAL A 173 -8.24 21.31 10.33
CA VAL A 173 -8.84 21.86 9.09
C VAL A 173 -8.67 23.38 9.04
N LYS A 174 -8.91 24.09 10.14
CA LYS A 174 -8.68 25.54 10.21
C LYS A 174 -7.22 25.93 9.93
N GLU A 175 -6.27 25.35 10.65
CA GLU A 175 -4.85 25.66 10.48
C GLU A 175 -4.36 25.33 9.07
N MET A 176 -4.81 24.20 8.49
CA MET A 176 -4.43 23.82 7.12
C MET A 176 -5.01 24.76 6.05
N HIS A 177 -6.10 25.46 6.35
CA HIS A 177 -6.68 26.52 5.53
C HIS A 177 -6.12 27.92 5.85
N GLY A 178 -5.12 28.02 6.73
CA GLY A 178 -4.48 29.29 7.11
C GLY A 178 -5.23 30.09 8.18
N GLN A 179 -6.28 29.52 8.80
CA GLN A 179 -6.95 30.15 9.94
C GLN A 179 -6.33 29.67 11.25
N SER A 180 -5.72 30.59 12.00
CA SER A 180 -5.12 30.24 13.29
C SER A 180 -6.18 29.86 14.32
N THR A 181 -5.89 28.83 15.09
CA THR A 181 -6.70 28.28 16.18
C THR A 181 -6.18 28.67 17.55
N GLY A 182 -4.99 29.29 17.63
CA GLY A 182 -4.29 29.58 18.87
C GLY A 182 -3.65 28.35 19.54
N ASN A 183 -3.78 27.15 18.97
CA ASN A 183 -3.18 25.93 19.51
C ASN A 183 -1.84 25.63 18.82
N ALA A 184 -0.74 25.86 19.53
CA ALA A 184 0.61 25.67 19.01
C ALA A 184 0.87 24.22 18.52
N ALA A 185 0.34 23.21 19.21
CA ALA A 185 0.50 21.81 18.83
C ALA A 185 -0.19 21.49 17.49
N ILE A 186 -1.42 21.98 17.29
CA ILE A 186 -2.17 21.78 16.04
C ILE A 186 -1.51 22.57 14.90
N SER A 187 -1.08 23.81 15.16
CA SER A 187 -0.43 24.65 14.15
C SER A 187 0.89 24.03 13.67
N THR A 188 1.70 23.51 14.60
CA THR A 188 2.92 22.75 14.27
C THR A 188 2.61 21.51 13.44
N LEU A 189 1.59 20.73 13.81
CA LEU A 189 1.18 19.56 13.05
C LEU A 189 0.71 19.92 11.64
N ALA A 190 -0.14 20.96 11.51
CA ALA A 190 -0.62 21.45 10.23
C ALA A 190 0.54 21.86 9.31
N LYS A 191 1.51 22.61 9.83
CA LYS A 191 2.71 23.01 9.10
C LYS A 191 3.54 21.81 8.67
N ALA A 192 3.75 20.84 9.56
CA ALA A 192 4.49 19.61 9.23
C ALA A 192 3.82 18.82 8.10
N LEU A 193 2.49 18.72 8.10
CA LEU A 193 1.71 18.04 7.05
C LEU A 193 1.78 18.80 5.72
N GLN A 194 1.63 20.12 5.73
CA GLN A 194 1.74 20.97 4.54
C GLN A 194 3.14 20.90 3.90
N ASP A 195 4.19 20.94 4.74
CA ASP A 195 5.58 20.80 4.28
C ASP A 195 5.78 19.45 3.58
N VAL A 196 5.28 18.35 4.15
CA VAL A 196 5.42 17.02 3.56
C VAL A 196 4.58 16.87 2.29
N GLN A 197 3.37 17.44 2.23
CA GLN A 197 2.58 17.50 1.00
C GLN A 197 3.32 18.27 -0.10
N GLU A 198 4.02 19.36 0.24
CA GLU A 198 4.84 20.12 -0.70
C GLU A 198 6.08 19.33 -1.15
N THR A 199 6.78 18.66 -0.24
CA THR A 199 7.89 17.74 -0.56
C THR A 199 7.44 16.67 -1.57
N SER A 200 6.29 16.04 -1.31
CA SER A 200 5.69 15.04 -2.21
C SER A 200 5.34 15.60 -3.59
N ARG A 201 4.82 16.83 -3.66
CA ARG A 201 4.51 17.52 -4.92
C ARG A 201 5.78 17.81 -5.71
N ILE A 202 6.81 18.34 -5.05
CA ILE A 202 8.10 18.67 -5.68
C ILE A 202 8.76 17.40 -6.22
N ALA A 203 8.84 16.33 -5.41
CA ALA A 203 9.41 15.05 -5.82
C ALA A 203 8.74 14.49 -7.08
N ARG A 204 7.39 14.54 -7.15
CA ARG A 204 6.64 14.13 -8.35
C ARG A 204 6.91 15.03 -9.56
N ASN A 205 6.96 16.35 -9.37
CA ASN A 205 7.24 17.28 -10.47
C ASN A 205 8.65 17.07 -11.04
N ASP A 206 9.62 16.73 -10.21
CA ASP A 206 10.99 16.46 -10.64
C ASP A 206 11.10 15.21 -11.52
N VAL A 207 10.26 14.20 -11.27
CA VAL A 207 10.14 12.99 -12.12
C VAL A 207 9.16 13.18 -13.28
N GLY A 208 8.75 14.44 -13.54
CA GLY A 208 7.98 14.80 -14.71
C GLY A 208 6.47 14.83 -14.53
N ALA A 209 5.96 14.92 -13.29
CA ALA A 209 4.59 15.36 -13.06
C ALA A 209 4.39 16.85 -13.39
N ASP A 210 3.13 17.27 -13.52
CA ASP A 210 2.77 18.68 -13.73
C ASP A 210 1.70 19.13 -12.76
N ILE A 211 2.15 19.40 -11.53
CA ILE A 211 1.31 19.73 -10.39
C ILE A 211 1.60 21.15 -9.95
N ALA A 212 0.64 22.04 -10.17
CA ALA A 212 0.70 23.42 -9.73
C ALA A 212 0.69 23.51 -8.20
N LYS A 213 1.43 24.48 -7.64
CA LYS A 213 1.31 24.85 -6.23
C LYS A 213 0.03 25.68 -6.07
N LEU A 214 -0.77 25.34 -5.08
CA LEU A 214 -1.99 26.07 -4.74
C LEU A 214 -1.83 26.60 -3.31
N GLU A 215 -1.92 27.92 -3.15
CA GLU A 215 -1.90 28.54 -1.83
C GLU A 215 -3.22 28.24 -1.11
N ASN A 216 -3.14 27.95 0.20
CA ASN A 216 -4.29 27.67 1.08
C ASN A 216 -5.22 26.54 0.61
N ARG A 217 -4.72 25.56 -0.15
CA ARG A 217 -5.50 24.39 -0.58
C ARG A 217 -6.08 23.58 0.60
N GLY A 218 -5.40 23.58 1.76
CA GLY A 218 -5.63 22.60 2.79
C GLY A 218 -5.09 21.23 2.38
N PHE A 219 -5.96 20.25 2.22
CA PHE A 219 -5.62 18.86 1.86
C PHE A 219 -6.57 18.31 0.79
N ALA A 220 -6.28 17.14 0.21
CA ALA A 220 -7.21 16.49 -0.71
C ALA A 220 -8.55 16.17 -0.06
N ASN A 221 -9.61 16.12 -0.86
CA ASN A 221 -10.94 15.76 -0.38
C ASN A 221 -11.16 14.27 -0.60
N TYR A 222 -11.78 13.61 0.37
CA TYR A 222 -12.30 12.26 0.21
C TYR A 222 -13.82 12.29 0.23
N ASP A 223 -14.40 11.70 -0.82
CA ASP A 223 -15.82 11.61 -1.04
C ASP A 223 -16.23 10.15 -1.03
N SER A 224 -17.02 9.75 -0.02
CA SER A 224 -17.53 8.38 0.05
C SER A 224 -18.65 8.23 -0.98
N ARG A 225 -18.39 7.39 -1.99
CA ARG A 225 -19.40 7.01 -2.99
C ARG A 225 -20.68 6.49 -2.34
N GLU A 226 -20.56 5.70 -1.27
CA GLU A 226 -21.70 5.16 -0.53
C GLU A 226 -22.52 6.26 0.13
N LEU A 227 -21.88 7.25 0.77
CA LEU A 227 -22.60 8.36 1.42
C LEU A 227 -23.23 9.29 0.39
N ILE A 228 -22.55 9.58 -0.71
CA ILE A 228 -23.07 10.43 -1.79
C ILE A 228 -24.26 9.76 -2.49
N THR A 229 -24.18 8.45 -2.77
CA THR A 229 -25.33 7.70 -3.32
C THR A 229 -26.51 7.58 -2.36
N ARG A 230 -26.30 7.86 -1.07
CA ARG A 230 -27.33 7.92 -0.02
C ARG A 230 -27.76 9.34 0.35
N ALA A 231 -27.29 10.37 -0.37
CA ALA A 231 -27.69 11.74 -0.10
C ALA A 231 -29.22 11.87 -0.09
N GLY A 232 -29.77 12.53 0.93
CA GLY A 232 -31.22 12.70 1.09
C GLY A 232 -32.01 11.42 1.39
N ARG A 233 -31.35 10.29 1.73
CA ARG A 233 -32.03 9.00 1.97
C ARG A 233 -33.12 9.08 3.04
N ASP A 234 -32.89 9.78 4.14
CA ASP A 234 -33.89 9.85 5.22
C ASP A 234 -35.14 10.63 4.80
N GLU A 235 -34.98 11.66 3.97
CA GLU A 235 -36.09 12.41 3.36
C GLU A 235 -36.83 11.54 2.35
N TRP A 236 -36.10 10.83 1.48
CA TRP A 236 -36.67 9.89 0.53
C TRP A 236 -37.46 8.77 1.23
N LEU A 237 -36.91 8.18 2.28
CA LEU A 237 -37.62 7.15 3.05
C LEU A 237 -38.94 7.65 3.62
N LYS A 238 -39.03 8.92 4.02
CA LYS A 238 -40.28 9.51 4.50
C LYS A 238 -41.35 9.63 3.41
N THR A 239 -40.95 9.70 2.14
CA THR A 239 -41.88 9.74 0.99
C THR A 239 -42.49 8.38 0.65
N LEU A 240 -41.89 7.28 1.12
CA LEU A 240 -42.33 5.93 0.79
C LEU A 240 -43.53 5.47 1.65
N PRO A 241 -44.45 4.68 1.10
CA PRO A 241 -45.45 3.95 1.89
C PRO A 241 -44.80 3.08 2.98
N ALA A 242 -45.50 2.81 4.08
CA ALA A 242 -44.92 2.15 5.25
C ALA A 242 -44.29 0.77 4.95
N ALA A 243 -44.92 -0.04 4.09
CA ALA A 243 -44.41 -1.34 3.68
C ALA A 243 -43.11 -1.23 2.86
N ASP A 244 -43.08 -0.32 1.88
CA ASP A 244 -41.91 -0.09 1.04
C ASP A 244 -40.77 0.56 1.83
N ARG A 245 -41.10 1.47 2.76
CA ARG A 245 -40.14 2.06 3.69
C ARG A 245 -39.49 0.99 4.57
N ALA A 246 -40.27 0.07 5.13
CA ALA A 246 -39.73 -1.03 5.94
C ALA A 246 -38.80 -1.94 5.11
N LYS A 247 -39.20 -2.28 3.88
CA LYS A 247 -38.37 -3.05 2.93
C LYS A 247 -37.09 -2.30 2.57
N ALA A 248 -37.16 -1.00 2.27
CA ALA A 248 -36.01 -0.17 1.93
C ALA A 248 -35.04 0.02 3.10
N ILE A 249 -35.54 0.10 4.34
CA ILE A 249 -34.72 0.10 5.56
C ILE A 249 -34.01 -1.25 5.72
N LEU A 250 -34.75 -2.35 5.63
CA LEU A 250 -34.21 -3.71 5.78
C LEU A 250 -33.14 -4.03 4.73
N MET A 251 -33.38 -3.69 3.48
CA MET A 251 -32.46 -3.92 2.36
C MET A 251 -31.32 -2.90 2.27
N ARG A 252 -31.31 -1.89 3.16
CA ARG A 252 -30.39 -0.73 3.08
C ARG A 252 -30.41 -0.08 1.68
N ALA A 253 -31.59 0.00 1.09
CA ALA A 253 -31.76 0.56 -0.25
C ALA A 253 -31.34 2.04 -0.28
N ASN A 254 -30.69 2.42 -1.37
CA ASN A 254 -30.34 3.80 -1.67
C ASN A 254 -31.52 4.49 -2.38
N PRO A 255 -31.68 5.81 -2.23
CA PRO A 255 -32.66 6.57 -3.00
C PRO A 255 -32.37 6.49 -4.51
N PRO A 256 -33.35 6.80 -5.38
CA PRO A 256 -33.13 6.99 -6.80
C PRO A 256 -31.96 7.94 -7.06
N ARG A 257 -31.20 7.70 -8.14
CA ARG A 257 -29.97 8.45 -8.43
C ARG A 257 -30.21 9.96 -8.55
N GLU A 258 -31.32 10.35 -9.17
CA GLU A 258 -31.72 11.76 -9.32
C GLU A 258 -31.99 12.42 -7.96
N TRP A 259 -32.64 11.70 -7.04
CA TRP A 259 -32.86 12.20 -5.68
C TRP A 259 -31.54 12.42 -4.93
N ALA A 260 -30.64 11.45 -5.00
CA ALA A 260 -29.32 11.56 -4.39
C ALA A 260 -28.52 12.72 -5.00
N ARG A 261 -28.58 12.90 -6.32
CA ARG A 261 -27.94 14.01 -7.04
C ARG A 261 -28.46 15.33 -6.53
N ASP A 262 -29.77 15.52 -6.53
CA ASP A 262 -30.38 16.81 -6.17
C ASP A 262 -30.12 17.16 -4.70
N ALA A 263 -30.17 16.16 -3.81
CA ALA A 263 -29.82 16.33 -2.40
C ALA A 263 -28.35 16.71 -2.22
N TRP A 264 -27.42 16.01 -2.88
CA TRP A 264 -25.99 16.33 -2.79
C TRP A 264 -25.65 17.68 -3.40
N VAL A 265 -26.23 18.03 -4.56
CA VAL A 265 -26.02 19.33 -5.23
C VAL A 265 -26.51 20.47 -4.34
N LYS A 266 -27.67 20.32 -3.68
CA LYS A 266 -28.18 21.29 -2.71
C LYS A 266 -27.18 21.56 -1.58
N ASP A 267 -26.51 20.52 -1.08
CA ASP A 267 -25.48 20.64 -0.05
C ASP A 267 -24.14 21.20 -0.59
N ALA A 268 -23.78 20.86 -1.84
CA ALA A 268 -22.53 21.25 -2.48
C ALA A 268 -22.51 22.71 -2.96
N MET A 269 -23.65 23.25 -3.42
CA MET A 269 -23.80 24.61 -3.94
C MET A 269 -23.19 25.70 -3.02
N PRO A 270 -23.51 25.76 -1.70
CA PRO A 270 -22.94 26.77 -0.80
C PRO A 270 -21.54 26.38 -0.26
N THR A 271 -21.09 25.16 -0.51
CA THR A 271 -19.90 24.58 0.12
C THR A 271 -18.61 24.96 -0.62
N TYR A 272 -18.68 25.04 -1.94
CA TYR A 272 -17.51 25.21 -2.80
C TYR A 272 -17.41 26.62 -3.40
N GLU A 273 -16.18 27.07 -3.65
CA GLU A 273 -15.89 28.25 -4.46
C GLU A 273 -16.45 28.04 -5.86
N ARG A 274 -17.19 29.04 -6.36
CA ARG A 274 -17.76 28.98 -7.71
C ARG A 274 -16.66 28.98 -8.76
N PHE A 275 -16.81 28.12 -9.76
CA PHE A 275 -15.93 28.13 -10.92
C PHE A 275 -16.11 29.43 -11.70
N LEU A 276 -15.05 29.80 -12.43
CA LEU A 276 -15.11 30.89 -13.40
C LEU A 276 -15.40 30.32 -14.79
N GLY A 277 -16.38 30.91 -15.48
CA GLY A 277 -16.66 30.67 -16.89
C GLY A 277 -15.51 31.11 -17.79
N ASP A 278 -15.64 30.85 -19.08
CA ASP A 278 -14.61 31.16 -20.09
C ASP A 278 -14.39 32.67 -20.30
N ASP A 279 -15.35 33.50 -19.89
CA ASP A 279 -15.28 34.95 -19.83
C ASP A 279 -14.62 35.48 -18.53
N GLY A 280 -14.25 34.56 -17.63
CA GLY A 280 -13.66 34.85 -16.33
C GLY A 280 -14.64 35.39 -15.29
N ARG A 281 -15.95 35.34 -15.54
CA ARG A 281 -16.98 35.63 -14.53
C ARG A 281 -17.31 34.37 -13.73
N PRO A 282 -17.72 34.51 -12.45
CA PRO A 282 -18.27 33.37 -11.70
C PRO A 282 -19.47 32.76 -12.44
N LEU A 283 -19.55 31.43 -12.49
CA LEU A 283 -20.68 30.74 -13.10
C LEU A 283 -22.01 31.15 -12.44
N SER A 284 -23.04 31.33 -13.26
CA SER A 284 -24.41 31.56 -12.79
C SER A 284 -24.91 30.37 -11.95
N ASP A 285 -25.99 30.57 -11.19
CA ASP A 285 -26.57 29.49 -10.37
C ASP A 285 -26.93 28.25 -11.19
N ALA A 286 -27.46 28.43 -12.40
CA ALA A 286 -27.83 27.33 -13.28
C ALA A 286 -26.60 26.59 -13.82
N GLU A 287 -25.58 27.31 -14.28
CA GLU A 287 -24.33 26.73 -14.77
C GLU A 287 -23.54 26.03 -13.65
N TRP A 288 -23.54 26.62 -12.45
CA TRP A 288 -22.88 26.04 -11.30
C TRP A 288 -23.56 24.75 -10.84
N LYS A 289 -24.90 24.76 -10.82
CA LYS A 289 -25.69 23.55 -10.54
C LYS A 289 -25.36 22.44 -11.54
N ALA A 290 -25.35 22.75 -12.85
CA ALA A 290 -25.03 21.77 -13.90
C ALA A 290 -23.60 21.20 -13.74
N ALA A 291 -22.62 22.06 -13.43
CA ALA A 291 -21.25 21.62 -13.17
C ALA A 291 -21.17 20.68 -11.95
N LEU A 292 -21.92 20.95 -10.89
CA LEU A 292 -22.00 20.08 -9.72
C LEU A 292 -22.74 18.76 -10.03
N GLU A 293 -23.77 18.77 -10.87
CA GLU A 293 -24.44 17.56 -11.35
C GLU A 293 -23.45 16.63 -12.12
N ASP A 294 -22.60 17.19 -12.96
CA ASP A 294 -21.52 16.46 -13.66
C ASP A 294 -20.46 15.90 -12.70
N VAL A 295 -20.12 16.68 -11.66
CA VAL A 295 -19.22 16.25 -10.59
C VAL A 295 -19.84 15.07 -9.83
N PHE A 296 -21.13 15.13 -9.49
CA PHE A 296 -21.85 14.04 -8.84
C PHE A 296 -21.81 12.77 -9.68
N GLU A 297 -22.08 12.87 -10.99
CA GLU A 297 -22.02 11.74 -11.91
C GLU A 297 -20.62 11.10 -11.93
N THR A 298 -19.59 11.93 -11.89
CA THR A 298 -18.20 11.48 -11.81
C THR A 298 -17.91 10.77 -10.49
N LYS A 299 -18.36 11.30 -9.35
CA LYS A 299 -18.16 10.68 -8.03
C LYS A 299 -18.91 9.34 -7.90
N VAL A 300 -20.16 9.26 -8.36
CA VAL A 300 -20.99 8.05 -8.24
C VAL A 300 -20.59 6.96 -9.24
N SER A 301 -19.98 7.33 -10.36
CA SER A 301 -19.45 6.37 -11.35
C SER A 301 -17.96 6.04 -11.14
N ASP A 302 -17.30 6.63 -10.14
CA ASP A 302 -15.85 6.52 -9.92
C ASP A 302 -15.04 6.91 -11.18
N GLY A 303 -15.50 7.96 -11.88
CA GLY A 303 -14.90 8.45 -13.12
C GLY A 303 -15.19 7.59 -14.36
N ALA A 304 -15.98 6.51 -14.26
CA ALA A 304 -16.33 5.69 -15.42
C ALA A 304 -17.10 6.46 -16.49
N ASN A 305 -17.81 7.54 -16.11
CA ASN A 305 -18.44 8.47 -17.05
C ASN A 305 -17.43 9.24 -17.94
N LYS A 306 -16.15 9.24 -17.61
CA LYS A 306 -15.07 9.88 -18.40
C LYS A 306 -14.36 8.89 -19.33
N ILE A 307 -14.84 7.64 -19.43
CA ILE A 307 -14.29 6.66 -20.38
C ILE A 307 -14.82 6.98 -21.78
N GLU A 308 -13.92 7.28 -22.72
CA GLU A 308 -14.26 7.46 -24.12
C GLU A 308 -14.32 6.10 -24.85
N PRO A 309 -15.50 5.67 -25.35
CA PRO A 309 -15.61 4.41 -26.08
C PRO A 309 -14.81 4.42 -27.39
N GLY A 310 -13.99 3.38 -27.63
CA GLY A 310 -13.31 3.19 -28.92
C GLY A 310 -12.03 4.00 -29.14
N ALA A 311 -11.61 4.85 -28.21
CA ALA A 311 -10.34 5.56 -28.29
C ALA A 311 -9.14 4.57 -28.30
N ARG A 312 -8.47 4.42 -29.46
CA ARG A 312 -7.21 3.66 -29.59
C ARG A 312 -6.09 4.44 -28.90
N GLY A 313 -5.73 4.00 -27.71
CA GLY A 313 -4.86 4.74 -26.80
C GLY A 313 -5.70 5.37 -25.71
N PHE A 314 -5.61 4.78 -24.51
CA PHE A 314 -6.39 5.14 -23.35
C PHE A 314 -6.39 6.66 -23.09
N GLY A 315 -7.52 7.33 -23.33
CA GLY A 315 -7.78 8.75 -23.02
C GLY A 315 -7.76 9.08 -21.52
N GLY A 316 -7.16 8.22 -20.69
CA GLY A 316 -7.17 8.28 -19.24
C GLY A 316 -5.91 7.70 -18.61
N GLY A 317 -4.73 7.84 -19.24
CA GLY A 317 -3.45 7.65 -18.54
C GLY A 317 -3.38 8.52 -17.27
N VAL A 318 -2.30 8.44 -16.49
CA VAL A 318 -2.07 9.33 -15.31
C VAL A 318 -2.37 10.82 -15.62
N LYS A 319 -2.20 11.23 -16.89
CA LYS A 319 -2.60 12.55 -17.43
C LYS A 319 -4.11 12.85 -17.38
N GLY A 320 -4.99 11.88 -17.67
CA GLY A 320 -6.45 12.05 -17.62
C GLY A 320 -7.06 11.77 -16.24
N ARG A 321 -6.29 11.23 -15.28
CA ARG A 321 -6.76 10.81 -13.95
C ARG A 321 -6.15 11.57 -12.77
N GLY A 322 -5.75 12.81 -12.99
CA GLY A 322 -5.81 13.74 -11.89
C GLY A 322 -4.59 13.79 -10.96
N ALA A 323 -3.43 14.11 -11.52
CA ALA A 323 -2.48 14.92 -10.77
C ALA A 323 -3.13 16.22 -10.22
N ASN A 324 -4.21 16.69 -10.89
CA ASN A 324 -5.03 17.83 -10.51
C ASN A 324 -6.52 17.53 -10.21
N ALA A 325 -7.04 16.31 -10.39
CA ALA A 325 -8.50 16.05 -10.27
C ALA A 325 -9.05 16.18 -8.83
N PRO A 326 -8.34 15.74 -7.76
CA PRO A 326 -8.74 16.03 -6.38
C PRO A 326 -8.53 17.50 -5.99
N ARG A 327 -8.05 18.35 -6.90
CA ARG A 327 -7.63 19.74 -6.66
C ARG A 327 -8.54 20.78 -7.35
N VAL A 328 -9.65 20.34 -7.95
CA VAL A 328 -10.54 21.22 -8.75
C VAL A 328 -11.58 21.92 -7.88
N LEU A 329 -12.11 21.24 -6.85
CA LEU A 329 -13.10 21.83 -5.93
C LEU A 329 -12.38 22.45 -4.74
N HIS A 330 -12.56 23.76 -4.56
CA HIS A 330 -12.08 24.52 -3.40
C HIS A 330 -13.24 24.81 -2.46
N PHE A 331 -13.05 24.64 -1.15
CA PHE A 331 -14.08 25.01 -0.17
C PHE A 331 -14.04 26.50 0.11
N ASN A 332 -15.21 27.09 0.33
CA ASN A 332 -15.32 28.52 0.65
C ASN A 332 -14.62 28.86 1.97
N ASP A 333 -14.71 27.97 2.96
CA ASP A 333 -14.12 28.18 4.28
C ASP A 333 -13.92 26.85 5.04
N PRO A 334 -13.16 26.86 6.16
CA PRO A 334 -12.89 25.64 6.93
C PRO A 334 -14.11 25.01 7.58
N GLN A 335 -15.13 25.81 7.92
CA GLN A 335 -16.37 25.31 8.53
C GLN A 335 -17.22 24.56 7.51
N THR A 336 -17.39 25.10 6.30
CA THR A 336 -18.10 24.40 5.22
C THR A 336 -17.38 23.12 4.82
N HIS A 337 -16.05 23.14 4.74
CA HIS A 337 -15.25 21.93 4.53
C HIS A 337 -15.49 20.87 5.63
N TRP A 338 -15.41 21.27 6.90
CA TRP A 338 -15.64 20.34 8.01
C TRP A 338 -17.05 19.75 8.00
N ASN A 339 -18.07 20.58 7.79
CA ASN A 339 -19.47 20.14 7.71
C ASN A 339 -19.67 19.15 6.57
N TYR A 340 -19.05 19.41 5.42
CA TYR A 340 -19.08 18.52 4.26
C TYR A 340 -18.42 17.17 4.58
N LEU A 341 -17.23 17.17 5.21
CA LEU A 341 -16.55 15.94 5.63
C LEU A 341 -17.41 15.12 6.61
N GLN A 342 -18.08 15.76 7.58
CA GLN A 342 -18.95 15.05 8.51
C GLN A 342 -20.13 14.33 7.82
N LYS A 343 -20.56 14.83 6.64
CA LYS A 343 -21.74 14.31 5.93
C LYS A 343 -21.39 13.30 4.82
N TYR A 344 -20.28 13.53 4.11
CA TYR A 344 -19.92 12.78 2.90
C TYR A 344 -18.56 12.08 2.95
N SER A 345 -17.85 12.14 4.08
CA SER A 345 -16.62 11.37 4.31
C SER A 345 -16.82 10.34 5.43
N ASP A 346 -16.35 9.12 5.20
CA ASP A 346 -16.24 8.07 6.22
C ASP A 346 -14.81 7.96 6.79
N LYS A 347 -13.93 8.89 6.42
CA LYS A 347 -12.53 8.98 6.84
C LYS A 347 -12.26 10.20 7.73
N SER A 348 -11.39 10.00 8.69
CA SER A 348 -10.76 11.09 9.47
C SER A 348 -9.91 11.99 8.58
N VAL A 349 -9.70 13.24 9.01
CA VAL A 349 -8.85 14.20 8.27
C VAL A 349 -7.44 13.65 8.05
N MET A 350 -6.89 12.99 9.07
CA MET A 350 -5.56 12.36 8.98
C MET A 350 -5.52 11.21 7.98
N GLU A 351 -6.55 10.35 7.94
CA GLU A 351 -6.61 9.26 6.95
C GLU A 351 -6.63 9.82 5.53
N VAL A 352 -7.38 10.90 5.27
CA VAL A 352 -7.43 11.52 3.95
C VAL A 352 -6.06 12.05 3.52
N ILE A 353 -5.33 12.70 4.43
CA ILE A 353 -3.99 13.22 4.16
C ILE A 353 -2.99 12.08 3.92
N LEU A 354 -3.02 11.03 4.75
CA LEU A 354 -2.12 9.88 4.59
C LEU A 354 -2.42 9.07 3.33
N ASP A 355 -3.69 8.98 2.93
CA ASP A 355 -4.10 8.38 1.67
C ASP A 355 -3.62 9.21 0.47
N GLU A 356 -3.69 10.55 0.54
CA GLU A 356 -3.12 11.43 -0.48
C GLU A 356 -1.60 11.20 -0.62
N LEU A 357 -0.88 11.07 0.49
CA LEU A 357 0.55 10.76 0.45
C LEU A 357 0.81 9.37 -0.14
N THR A 358 -0.01 8.38 0.20
CA THR A 358 0.09 7.02 -0.36
C THR A 358 -0.14 7.00 -1.87
N MET A 359 -1.15 7.71 -2.36
CA MET A 359 -1.39 7.84 -3.81
C MET A 359 -0.24 8.60 -4.48
N SER A 360 0.21 9.68 -3.86
CA SER A 360 1.32 10.48 -4.38
C SER A 360 2.63 9.70 -4.44
N SER A 361 2.86 8.76 -3.53
CA SER A 361 4.07 7.95 -3.51
C SER A 361 4.04 6.88 -4.60
N ARG A 362 2.87 6.29 -4.87
CA ARG A 362 2.64 5.37 -6.01
C ARG A 362 2.87 6.06 -7.35
N ASP A 363 2.32 7.27 -7.51
CA ASP A 363 2.57 8.10 -8.69
C ASP A 363 4.07 8.38 -8.85
N PHE A 364 4.74 8.77 -7.76
CA PHE A 364 6.18 9.02 -7.78
C PHE A 364 6.96 7.80 -8.25
N GLY A 365 6.73 6.61 -7.67
CA GLY A 365 7.44 5.39 -8.04
C GLY A 365 7.21 5.00 -9.50
N ILE A 366 5.97 5.08 -9.98
CA ILE A 366 5.64 4.78 -11.39
C ILE A 366 6.29 5.78 -12.36
N LEU A 367 6.22 7.08 -12.07
CA LEU A 367 6.83 8.12 -12.90
C LEU A 367 8.37 8.04 -12.86
N LYS A 368 8.96 7.69 -11.72
CA LYS A 368 10.41 7.50 -11.59
C LYS A 368 10.91 6.34 -12.45
N THR A 369 10.18 5.23 -12.47
CA THR A 369 10.58 4.02 -13.22
C THR A 369 10.27 4.13 -14.72
N PHE A 370 9.06 4.56 -15.08
CA PHE A 370 8.58 4.52 -16.46
C PHE A 370 8.51 5.89 -17.13
N GLY A 371 8.84 6.97 -16.43
CA GLY A 371 8.85 8.33 -16.97
C GLY A 371 7.49 9.05 -16.96
N PRO A 372 7.46 10.32 -17.42
CA PRO A 372 6.27 11.18 -17.42
C PRO A 372 5.00 10.59 -18.08
N SER A 373 5.19 9.78 -19.11
CA SER A 373 4.15 9.08 -19.87
C SER A 373 4.19 7.57 -19.54
N ALA A 374 4.31 7.25 -18.24
CA ALA A 374 4.53 5.91 -17.71
C ALA A 374 3.69 4.81 -18.35
N GLU A 375 2.39 5.03 -18.52
CA GLU A 375 1.47 4.07 -19.15
C GLU A 375 1.87 3.74 -20.60
N GLN A 376 2.17 4.76 -21.41
CA GLN A 376 2.57 4.57 -22.81
C GLN A 376 3.95 3.91 -22.90
N ASN A 377 4.87 4.31 -22.04
CA ASN A 377 6.23 3.77 -22.00
C ASN A 377 6.24 2.30 -21.54
N PHE A 378 5.42 1.97 -20.55
CA PHE A 378 5.20 0.60 -20.10
C PHE A 378 4.57 -0.25 -21.21
N GLN A 379 3.49 0.23 -21.84
CA GLN A 379 2.82 -0.49 -22.90
C GLN A 379 3.76 -0.73 -24.10
N TYR A 380 4.56 0.28 -24.46
CA TYR A 380 5.60 0.14 -25.49
C TYR A 380 6.60 -0.97 -25.13
N ALA A 381 7.13 -0.98 -23.89
CA ALA A 381 8.05 -2.03 -23.45
C ALA A 381 7.39 -3.41 -23.47
N LEU A 382 6.15 -3.50 -22.99
CA LEU A 382 5.37 -4.71 -22.93
C LEU A 382 5.12 -5.30 -24.32
N ASP A 383 4.67 -4.48 -25.28
CA ASP A 383 4.39 -4.89 -26.66
C ASP A 383 5.68 -5.25 -27.40
N THR A 384 6.76 -4.52 -27.17
CA THR A 384 8.08 -4.81 -27.75
C THR A 384 8.57 -6.19 -27.30
N ILE A 385 8.44 -6.49 -26.01
CA ILE A 385 8.85 -7.79 -25.45
C ILE A 385 7.92 -8.90 -25.94
N HIS A 386 6.60 -8.66 -25.99
CA HIS A 386 5.64 -9.62 -26.53
C HIS A 386 6.00 -10.02 -27.96
N GLN A 387 6.10 -9.02 -28.86
CA GLN A 387 6.41 -9.24 -30.27
C GLN A 387 7.72 -9.99 -30.44
N HIS A 388 8.76 -9.58 -29.70
CA HIS A 388 10.05 -10.23 -29.75
C HIS A 388 9.97 -11.69 -29.26
N ALA A 389 9.40 -11.95 -28.09
CA ALA A 389 9.31 -13.30 -27.51
C ALA A 389 8.56 -14.30 -28.40
N THR A 390 7.52 -13.85 -29.11
CA THR A 390 6.76 -14.69 -30.06
C THR A 390 7.44 -14.86 -31.42
N SER A 391 8.37 -13.98 -31.78
CA SER A 391 9.08 -14.04 -33.05
C SER A 391 10.12 -15.16 -33.07
N THR A 392 10.48 -15.64 -34.27
CA THR A 392 11.53 -16.65 -34.46
C THR A 392 12.88 -16.20 -33.90
N SER A 393 13.20 -14.91 -34.00
CA SER A 393 14.46 -14.35 -33.48
C SER A 393 14.47 -14.23 -31.95
N GLY A 394 13.31 -14.04 -31.30
CA GLY A 394 13.20 -13.95 -29.84
C GLY A 394 12.78 -15.24 -29.14
N GLY A 395 13.00 -16.40 -29.78
CA GLY A 395 12.87 -17.71 -29.14
C GLY A 395 11.55 -18.45 -29.41
N ALA A 396 10.69 -17.91 -30.28
CA ALA A 396 9.46 -18.54 -30.76
C ALA A 396 8.61 -19.13 -29.62
N LYS A 397 8.42 -18.35 -28.54
CA LYS A 397 7.65 -18.77 -27.38
C LYS A 397 6.18 -18.92 -27.74
N ASP A 398 5.50 -19.82 -27.04
CA ASP A 398 4.07 -20.05 -27.18
C ASP A 398 3.25 -18.75 -27.04
N VAL A 399 2.44 -18.45 -28.04
CA VAL A 399 1.72 -17.17 -28.16
C VAL A 399 0.70 -17.00 -27.04
N ASP A 400 -0.01 -18.06 -26.66
CA ASP A 400 -1.04 -18.01 -25.62
C ASP A 400 -0.43 -17.78 -24.23
N THR A 401 0.72 -18.39 -23.98
CA THR A 401 1.52 -18.17 -22.77
C THR A 401 1.99 -16.72 -22.70
N ILE A 402 2.61 -16.19 -23.75
CA ILE A 402 3.10 -14.81 -23.78
C ILE A 402 1.93 -13.81 -23.69
N ALA A 403 0.78 -14.08 -24.33
CA ALA A 403 -0.42 -13.27 -24.19
C ALA A 403 -0.96 -13.26 -22.75
N THR A 404 -0.90 -14.40 -22.06
CA THR A 404 -1.30 -14.50 -20.64
C THR A 404 -0.36 -13.72 -19.74
N GLN A 405 0.96 -13.83 -19.94
CA GLN A 405 1.95 -13.02 -19.23
C GLN A 405 1.72 -11.52 -19.46
N THR A 406 1.47 -11.13 -20.71
CA THR A 406 1.15 -9.75 -21.10
C THR A 406 -0.05 -9.20 -20.33
N ARG A 407 -1.16 -9.96 -20.30
CA ARG A 407 -2.36 -9.60 -19.53
C ARG A 407 -2.07 -9.49 -18.03
N ASN A 408 -1.28 -10.39 -17.47
CA ASN A 408 -0.92 -10.37 -16.05
C ASN A 408 -0.04 -9.17 -15.70
N MET A 409 0.93 -8.82 -16.54
CA MET A 409 1.78 -7.64 -16.35
C MET A 409 0.98 -6.34 -16.45
N ARG A 410 0.03 -6.25 -17.38
CA ARG A 410 -0.92 -5.13 -17.45
C ARG A 410 -1.72 -4.99 -16.16
N LYS A 411 -2.31 -6.08 -15.66
CA LYS A 411 -3.04 -6.07 -14.38
C LYS A 411 -2.16 -5.66 -13.19
N LEU A 412 -0.90 -6.07 -13.17
CA LEU A 412 0.04 -5.69 -12.12
C LEU A 412 0.38 -4.20 -12.18
N PHE A 413 0.63 -3.66 -13.38
CA PHE A 413 0.85 -2.23 -13.58
C PHE A 413 -0.38 -1.43 -13.16
N ASP A 414 -1.58 -1.87 -13.55
CA ASP A 414 -2.84 -1.24 -13.16
C ASP A 414 -3.06 -1.23 -11.64
N TYR A 415 -2.66 -2.31 -10.97
CA TYR A 415 -2.71 -2.40 -9.51
C TYR A 415 -1.74 -1.39 -8.86
N GLN A 416 -0.49 -1.32 -9.34
CA GLN A 416 0.52 -0.41 -8.80
C GLN A 416 0.21 1.07 -9.05
N SER A 417 -0.34 1.38 -10.23
CA SER A 417 -0.77 2.73 -10.60
C SER A 417 -2.12 3.14 -9.98
N GLY A 418 -2.79 2.24 -9.25
CA GLY A 418 -4.09 2.52 -8.61
C GLY A 418 -5.29 2.57 -9.57
N ILE A 419 -5.11 2.14 -10.82
CA ILE A 419 -6.12 2.15 -11.90
C ILE A 419 -7.28 1.17 -11.63
N ARG A 420 -7.01 0.05 -10.93
CA ARG A 420 -8.03 -0.94 -10.54
C ARG A 420 -8.03 -1.14 -9.04
N ASN A 421 -8.95 -0.47 -8.35
CA ASN A 421 -9.14 -0.60 -6.90
C ASN A 421 -10.54 -1.07 -6.50
N GLN A 422 -11.26 -1.75 -7.40
CA GLN A 422 -12.59 -2.27 -7.08
C GLN A 422 -12.64 -3.77 -7.30
N ALA A 423 -12.49 -4.52 -6.21
CA ALA A 423 -13.29 -5.72 -6.05
C ALA A 423 -14.48 -5.28 -5.19
N SER A 424 -15.60 -4.94 -5.82
CA SER A 424 -16.84 -4.69 -5.08
C SER A 424 -17.48 -6.04 -4.78
N PHE A 425 -17.63 -6.35 -3.50
CA PHE A 425 -18.13 -7.64 -3.05
C PHE A 425 -19.58 -7.51 -2.62
N SER A 426 -20.38 -8.56 -2.81
CA SER A 426 -21.70 -8.64 -2.16
C SER A 426 -21.55 -8.56 -0.63
N PRO A 427 -22.41 -7.83 0.10
CA PRO A 427 -22.35 -7.71 1.56
C PRO A 427 -22.26 -9.05 2.31
N LEU A 428 -22.90 -10.11 1.80
CA LEU A 428 -22.83 -11.46 2.39
C LEU A 428 -21.42 -12.06 2.28
N MET A 429 -20.77 -11.90 1.12
CA MET A 429 -19.40 -12.37 0.91
C MET A 429 -18.39 -11.56 1.72
N GLN A 430 -18.65 -10.27 1.93
CA GLN A 430 -17.84 -9.42 2.82
C GLN A 430 -17.95 -9.87 4.27
N ALA A 431 -19.17 -10.12 4.76
CA ALA A 431 -19.39 -10.63 6.10
C ALA A 431 -18.70 -12.00 6.29
N ALA A 432 -18.88 -12.91 5.33
CA ALA A 432 -18.25 -14.22 5.34
C ALA A 432 -16.72 -14.15 5.44
N ARG A 433 -16.09 -13.31 4.61
CA ARG A 433 -14.64 -13.10 4.64
C ARG A 433 -14.17 -12.49 5.96
N ASN A 434 -14.82 -11.43 6.44
CA ASN A 434 -14.43 -10.77 7.69
C ASN A 434 -14.47 -11.75 8.88
N LEU A 435 -15.49 -12.61 8.91
CA LEU A 435 -15.63 -13.65 9.94
C LEU A 435 -14.55 -14.74 9.82
N MET A 436 -14.23 -15.18 8.59
CA MET A 436 -13.12 -16.11 8.36
C MET A 436 -11.76 -15.52 8.80
N THR A 437 -11.50 -14.25 8.47
CA THR A 437 -10.32 -13.51 8.92
C THR A 437 -10.23 -13.46 10.45
N SER A 438 -11.35 -13.18 11.12
CA SER A 438 -11.43 -13.21 12.58
C SER A 438 -11.13 -14.60 13.16
N ALA A 439 -11.74 -15.64 12.59
CA ALA A 439 -11.62 -17.01 13.09
C ALA A 439 -10.21 -17.59 12.89
N MET A 440 -9.57 -17.33 11.74
CA MET A 440 -8.26 -17.91 11.40
C MET A 440 -7.07 -17.21 12.06
N LEU A 441 -7.18 -15.92 12.38
CA LEU A 441 -6.03 -15.10 12.80
C LEU A 441 -5.87 -14.93 14.32
N GLY A 442 -6.82 -15.43 15.13
CA GLY A 442 -6.73 -15.34 16.59
C GLY A 442 -5.60 -16.19 17.20
N SER A 443 -5.36 -17.39 16.64
CA SER A 443 -4.28 -18.31 17.09
C SER A 443 -3.03 -18.26 16.22
N SER A 444 -3.05 -17.52 15.10
CA SER A 444 -1.90 -17.46 14.19
C SER A 444 -0.70 -16.74 14.80
N VAL A 445 -0.90 -15.90 15.83
CA VAL A 445 0.17 -15.23 16.58
C VAL A 445 1.13 -16.22 17.22
N ILE A 446 0.61 -17.35 17.70
CA ILE A 446 1.45 -18.43 18.28
C ILE A 446 2.36 -19.01 17.20
N THR A 447 1.80 -19.28 16.03
CA THR A 447 2.56 -19.85 14.91
C THR A 447 3.58 -18.86 14.39
N ALA A 448 3.17 -17.63 14.08
CA ALA A 448 4.06 -16.57 13.62
C ALA A 448 5.16 -16.24 14.63
N GLY A 449 4.82 -16.12 15.92
CA GLY A 449 5.79 -15.87 16.99
C GLY A 449 6.81 -16.99 17.17
N ALA A 450 6.42 -18.24 16.90
CA ALA A 450 7.31 -19.39 16.97
C ALA A 450 8.16 -19.57 15.70
N THR A 451 7.65 -19.25 14.51
CA THR A 451 8.32 -19.53 13.23
C THR A 451 9.08 -18.34 12.65
N ASP A 452 8.55 -17.13 12.73
CA ASP A 452 9.12 -15.94 12.08
C ASP A 452 10.54 -15.63 12.55
N PRO A 453 10.93 -15.74 13.83
CA PRO A 453 12.32 -15.50 14.24
C PRO A 453 13.32 -16.42 13.52
N PHE A 454 12.95 -17.67 13.22
CA PHE A 454 13.81 -18.59 12.48
C PHE A 454 13.89 -18.22 10.99
N ILE A 455 12.76 -17.84 10.39
CA ILE A 455 12.70 -17.37 9.00
C ILE A 455 13.52 -16.09 8.82
N MET A 456 13.36 -15.13 9.74
CA MET A 456 14.13 -13.90 9.80
C MET A 456 15.62 -14.19 9.93
N ASN A 457 16.02 -15.09 10.84
CA ASN A 457 17.42 -15.46 11.02
C ASN A 457 18.01 -16.17 9.78
N ALA A 458 17.24 -17.03 9.11
CA ALA A 458 17.66 -17.65 7.85
C ALA A 458 17.86 -16.59 6.76
N ARG A 459 16.92 -15.64 6.62
CA ARG A 459 17.02 -14.55 5.63
C ARG A 459 18.16 -13.58 5.96
N ALA A 460 18.33 -13.20 7.23
CA ALA A 460 19.43 -12.38 7.70
C ALA A 460 20.78 -13.03 7.39
N SER A 461 20.88 -14.36 7.54
CA SER A 461 22.09 -15.11 7.20
C SER A 461 22.36 -15.14 5.69
N ALA A 462 21.31 -15.24 4.86
CA ALA A 462 21.45 -15.17 3.39
C ALA A 462 21.98 -13.81 2.92
N LEU A 463 21.57 -12.72 3.59
CA LEU A 463 22.05 -11.37 3.34
C LEU A 463 23.33 -11.01 4.12
N LYS A 464 23.79 -11.91 5.00
CA LYS A 464 24.93 -11.71 5.91
C LYS A 464 24.77 -10.49 6.81
N LEU A 465 23.57 -10.28 7.35
CA LEU A 465 23.31 -9.16 8.26
C LEU A 465 23.99 -9.36 9.61
N ASP A 466 24.55 -8.28 10.13
CA ASP A 466 24.98 -8.16 11.53
C ASP A 466 23.71 -8.06 12.40
N THR A 467 23.31 -9.17 13.01
CA THR A 467 22.03 -9.26 13.71
C THR A 467 22.04 -8.42 14.98
N VAL A 468 21.18 -7.39 15.02
CA VAL A 468 20.93 -6.59 16.23
C VAL A 468 19.98 -7.41 17.13
N THR A 469 20.53 -8.33 17.94
CA THR A 469 19.83 -9.18 18.93
C THR A 469 18.47 -9.77 18.47
N ALA A 470 18.53 -10.69 17.49
CA ALA A 470 17.41 -11.08 16.63
C ALA A 470 16.51 -12.24 17.13
N GLY A 471 15.67 -12.02 18.16
CA GLY A 471 14.45 -12.85 18.25
C GLY A 471 13.80 -12.92 19.61
N TYR A 472 14.56 -13.23 20.67
CA TYR A 472 13.97 -13.45 22.00
C TYR A 472 13.82 -12.15 22.81
N GLN A 473 14.78 -11.22 22.67
CA GLN A 473 14.69 -9.91 23.32
C GLN A 473 13.66 -8.99 22.64
N THR A 474 13.40 -9.19 21.35
CA THR A 474 12.41 -8.44 20.57
C THR A 474 10.99 -8.63 21.12
N VAL A 475 10.64 -9.83 21.60
CA VAL A 475 9.36 -10.09 22.28
C VAL A 475 9.29 -9.34 23.61
N LYS A 476 10.37 -9.33 24.40
CA LYS A 476 10.42 -8.57 25.66
C LYS A 476 10.32 -7.04 25.44
N ASN A 477 10.81 -6.56 24.31
CA ASN A 477 10.84 -5.15 23.94
C ASN A 477 9.68 -4.71 23.02
N LEU A 478 8.68 -5.56 22.79
CA LEU A 478 7.51 -5.29 21.92
C LEU A 478 6.83 -3.93 22.19
N PHE A 479 6.91 -3.46 23.44
CA PHE A 479 6.31 -2.20 23.89
C PHE A 479 7.34 -1.17 24.40
N GLY A 480 8.64 -1.45 24.27
CA GLY A 480 9.72 -0.60 24.75
C GLY A 480 9.95 0.66 23.92
N ARG A 481 10.67 1.64 24.47
CA ARG A 481 11.01 2.91 23.78
C ARG A 481 11.84 2.67 22.51
N GLN A 482 12.75 1.70 22.53
CA GLN A 482 13.62 1.36 21.39
C GLN A 482 12.84 0.86 20.16
N THR A 483 11.83 -0.01 20.35
CA THR A 483 10.98 -0.50 19.26
C THR A 483 10.15 0.63 18.64
N LYS A 484 9.67 1.57 19.46
CA LYS A 484 8.96 2.77 18.97
C LYS A 484 9.86 3.66 18.11
N GLN A 485 11.10 3.87 18.55
CA GLN A 485 12.10 4.64 17.78
C GLN A 485 12.45 3.94 16.46
N ALA A 486 12.62 2.62 16.46
CA ALA A 486 12.88 1.85 15.25
C ALA A 486 11.71 1.91 14.24
N ILE A 487 10.47 1.76 14.71
CA ILE A 487 9.26 1.89 13.89
C ILE A 487 9.20 3.28 13.23
N GLU A 488 9.57 4.32 13.97
CA GLU A 488 9.62 5.69 13.48
C GLU A 488 10.73 5.90 12.44
N GLN A 489 11.97 5.50 12.75
CA GLN A 489 13.10 5.62 11.82
C GLN A 489 12.84 4.90 10.48
N LEU A 490 12.07 3.81 10.51
CA LEU A 490 11.70 3.03 9.34
C LEU A 490 10.38 3.48 8.69
N GLY A 491 9.70 4.49 9.23
CA GLY A 491 8.41 4.97 8.70
C GLY A 491 7.27 3.96 8.75
N LEU A 492 7.34 2.93 9.62
CA LEU A 492 6.42 1.79 9.66
C LEU A 492 5.04 2.11 10.28
N VAL A 493 4.77 3.38 10.58
CA VAL A 493 3.53 3.84 11.26
C VAL A 493 2.29 3.53 10.42
N THR A 494 2.37 3.71 9.10
CA THR A 494 1.25 3.53 8.15
C THR A 494 1.18 2.13 7.53
N ASP A 495 2.32 1.42 7.44
CA ASP A 495 2.45 0.23 6.58
C ASP A 495 1.56 -0.95 6.96
N VAL A 496 1.38 -1.23 8.26
CA VAL A 496 0.61 -2.41 8.69
C VAL A 496 -0.90 -2.19 8.51
N GLN A 497 -1.40 -0.99 8.78
CA GLN A 497 -2.82 -0.67 8.61
C GLN A 497 -3.17 -0.39 7.14
N ALA A 498 -2.35 0.34 6.39
CA ALA A 498 -2.57 0.58 4.98
C ALA A 498 -2.48 -0.72 4.15
N ALA A 499 -1.55 -1.63 4.47
CA ALA A 499 -1.48 -2.94 3.83
C ALA A 499 -2.70 -3.80 4.16
N LEU A 500 -3.17 -3.87 5.40
CA LEU A 500 -4.37 -4.65 5.75
C LEU A 500 -5.65 -4.05 5.12
N VAL A 501 -5.83 -2.72 5.16
CA VAL A 501 -7.04 -2.04 4.68
C VAL A 501 -7.10 -1.97 3.16
N SER A 502 -6.00 -1.63 2.48
CA SER A 502 -5.97 -1.56 1.01
C SER A 502 -5.93 -2.94 0.35
N ARG A 503 -5.32 -3.96 0.98
CA ARG A 503 -5.14 -5.29 0.37
C ARG A 503 -6.29 -6.26 0.63
N MET A 504 -7.14 -6.02 1.64
CA MET A 504 -8.36 -6.80 1.89
C MET A 504 -9.60 -6.24 1.17
N GLY A 505 -9.44 -5.44 0.12
CA GLY A 505 -10.55 -4.99 -0.73
C GLY A 505 -11.15 -3.63 -0.38
N GLY A 506 -10.38 -2.76 0.25
CA GLY A 506 -10.77 -1.36 0.47
C GLY A 506 -11.82 -1.16 1.56
N PHE A 507 -12.12 0.12 1.79
CA PHE A 507 -12.86 0.68 2.92
C PHE A 507 -14.32 0.18 3.07
N ASP A 508 -14.87 -0.49 2.05
CA ASP A 508 -16.19 -1.18 2.11
C ASP A 508 -16.24 -2.31 3.15
N THR A 509 -15.08 -2.84 3.55
CA THR A 509 -14.99 -3.85 4.63
C THR A 509 -15.40 -3.36 6.01
N SER A 510 -15.52 -2.05 6.20
CA SER A 510 -15.53 -1.43 7.52
C SER A 510 -16.91 -0.94 7.99
N GLY A 511 -17.95 -1.04 7.16
CA GLY A 511 -19.32 -0.56 7.45
C GLY A 511 -20.21 -1.50 8.29
N GLY A 512 -19.66 -2.52 8.96
CA GLY A 512 -20.45 -3.55 9.66
C GLY A 512 -19.79 -4.17 10.90
N VAL A 513 -20.61 -4.79 11.75
CA VAL A 513 -20.19 -5.43 13.02
C VAL A 513 -19.13 -6.51 12.81
N THR A 514 -19.18 -7.23 11.69
CA THR A 514 -18.22 -8.30 11.35
C THR A 514 -16.83 -7.77 11.00
N GLY A 515 -16.73 -6.62 10.34
CA GLY A 515 -15.45 -5.95 10.06
C GLY A 515 -14.79 -5.44 11.35
N TRP A 516 -15.59 -4.87 12.25
CA TRP A 516 -15.14 -4.46 13.59
C TRP A 516 -14.60 -5.64 14.41
N LEU A 517 -15.31 -6.79 14.41
CA LEU A 517 -14.86 -7.99 15.11
C LEU A 517 -13.51 -8.50 14.58
N ALA A 518 -13.33 -8.56 13.26
CA ALA A 518 -12.08 -9.01 12.65
C ALA A 518 -10.90 -8.11 13.00
N GLU A 519 -11.09 -6.79 12.92
CA GLU A 519 -10.08 -5.79 13.29
C GLU A 519 -9.69 -5.92 14.78
N LYS A 520 -10.68 -6.07 15.67
CA LYS A 520 -10.44 -6.21 17.11
C LYS A 520 -9.76 -7.52 17.47
N ASN A 521 -10.17 -8.62 16.86
CA ASN A 521 -9.55 -9.91 17.10
C ASN A 521 -8.07 -9.92 16.68
N LEU A 522 -7.74 -9.25 15.57
CA LEU A 522 -6.36 -9.06 15.10
C LEU A 522 -5.50 -8.19 16.03
N LYS A 523 -6.07 -7.14 16.60
CA LYS A 523 -5.39 -6.28 17.56
C LYS A 523 -5.17 -7.01 18.89
N LEU A 524 -6.23 -7.61 19.43
CA LEU A 524 -6.20 -8.29 20.73
C LEU A 524 -5.37 -9.58 20.71
N SER A 525 -5.24 -10.24 19.56
CA SER A 525 -4.34 -11.39 19.45
C SER A 525 -2.88 -11.01 19.67
N GLY A 526 -2.52 -9.73 19.44
CA GLY A 526 -1.14 -9.22 19.50
C GLY A 526 -0.41 -9.31 18.16
N MET A 527 -1.06 -9.78 17.09
CA MET A 527 -0.42 -10.01 15.79
C MET A 527 0.21 -8.74 15.20
N ILE A 528 -0.51 -7.62 15.26
CA ILE A 528 -0.05 -6.35 14.69
C ILE A 528 1.21 -5.84 15.42
N ALA A 529 1.26 -6.02 16.75
CA ALA A 529 2.42 -5.61 17.54
C ALA A 529 3.63 -6.51 17.24
N LEU A 530 3.41 -7.83 17.18
CA LEU A 530 4.43 -8.81 16.84
C LEU A 530 5.03 -8.56 15.45
N ASP A 531 4.18 -8.38 14.44
CA ASP A 531 4.60 -8.09 13.05
C ASP A 531 5.44 -6.80 12.98
N ARG A 532 4.99 -5.73 13.64
CA ARG A 532 5.74 -4.46 13.69
C ARG A 532 7.11 -4.64 14.33
N ALA A 533 7.21 -5.39 15.43
CA ALA A 533 8.49 -5.58 16.10
C ALA A 533 9.45 -6.48 15.31
N HIS A 534 8.94 -7.54 14.67
CA HIS A 534 9.73 -8.37 13.75
C HIS A 534 10.29 -7.53 12.58
N LYS A 535 9.45 -6.73 11.94
CA LYS A 535 9.87 -5.83 10.85
C LYS A 535 10.86 -4.79 11.33
N ALA A 536 10.59 -4.12 12.45
CA ALA A 536 11.50 -3.14 13.03
C ALA A 536 12.87 -3.75 13.35
N SER A 537 12.90 -4.91 14.02
CA SER A 537 14.16 -5.61 14.36
C SER A 537 14.97 -6.01 13.14
N PHE A 538 14.31 -6.56 12.11
CA PHE A 538 14.97 -6.88 10.84
C PHE A 538 15.52 -5.62 10.15
N GLY A 539 14.70 -4.56 10.11
CA GLY A 539 15.09 -3.27 9.55
C GLY A 539 16.30 -2.66 10.22
N MET A 540 16.34 -2.65 11.55
CA MET A 540 17.49 -2.12 12.27
C MET A 540 18.76 -2.92 11.95
N SER A 541 18.66 -4.24 11.78
CA SER A 541 19.79 -5.06 11.35
C SER A 541 20.24 -4.72 9.93
N MET A 542 19.30 -4.43 9.01
CA MET A 542 19.60 -3.93 7.67
C MET A 542 20.31 -2.56 7.73
N LEU A 543 19.76 -1.59 8.46
CA LEU A 543 20.35 -0.25 8.59
C LEU A 543 21.75 -0.31 9.21
N HIS A 544 21.95 -1.15 10.24
CA HIS A 544 23.25 -1.40 10.86
C HIS A 544 24.25 -1.96 9.84
N THR A 545 23.85 -3.04 9.16
CA THR A 545 24.71 -3.74 8.19
C THR A 545 25.09 -2.82 7.04
N ILE A 546 24.12 -2.10 6.45
CA ILE A 546 24.38 -1.14 5.36
C ILE A 546 25.33 -0.03 5.84
N GLY A 547 25.15 0.47 7.07
CA GLY A 547 26.07 1.42 7.69
C GLY A 547 27.51 0.88 7.77
N ASN A 548 27.69 -0.34 8.29
CA ASN A 548 29.01 -0.97 8.38
C ASN A 548 29.63 -1.22 6.99
N LEU A 549 28.85 -1.72 6.04
CA LEU A 549 29.31 -2.02 4.69
C LEU A 549 29.76 -0.78 3.93
N THR A 550 29.04 0.34 4.06
CA THR A 550 29.43 1.61 3.42
C THR A 550 30.70 2.22 4.04
N ARG A 551 31.13 1.79 5.23
CA ARG A 551 32.46 2.14 5.79
C ARG A 551 33.55 1.16 5.34
N LYS A 552 33.19 -0.10 5.09
CA LYS A 552 34.13 -1.16 4.71
C LYS A 552 34.47 -1.17 3.21
N PHE A 553 33.52 -0.84 2.35
CA PHE A 553 33.68 -0.95 0.89
C PHE A 553 33.61 0.42 0.23
N ASP A 554 34.64 0.74 -0.56
CA ASP A 554 34.78 2.05 -1.21
C ASP A 554 33.79 2.27 -2.35
N SER A 555 33.33 1.21 -3.02
CA SER A 555 32.40 1.27 -4.15
C SER A 555 31.39 0.13 -4.16
N LEU A 556 30.26 0.30 -4.85
CA LEU A 556 29.24 -0.75 -4.98
C LEU A 556 29.80 -1.96 -5.73
N ASP A 557 30.67 -1.76 -6.72
CA ASP A 557 31.28 -2.85 -7.47
C ASP A 557 32.22 -3.70 -6.61
N SER A 558 32.91 -3.10 -5.63
CA SER A 558 33.70 -3.86 -4.66
C SER A 558 32.81 -4.73 -3.75
N LEU A 559 31.62 -4.24 -3.39
CA LEU A 559 30.63 -5.00 -2.64
C LEU A 559 30.06 -6.16 -3.47
N LYS A 560 29.77 -5.95 -4.77
CA LYS A 560 29.26 -7.00 -5.67
C LYS A 560 30.22 -8.18 -5.85
N LYS A 561 31.54 -7.92 -5.78
CA LYS A 561 32.59 -8.96 -5.86
C LYS A 561 32.81 -9.68 -4.53
N SER A 562 32.13 -9.25 -3.49
CA SER A 562 32.23 -9.84 -2.17
C SER A 562 31.07 -10.79 -1.89
N ASP A 563 31.17 -11.39 -0.72
CA ASP A 563 30.16 -12.20 -0.07
C ASP A 563 28.76 -11.56 0.09
N TYR A 564 28.62 -10.25 -0.14
CA TYR A 564 27.38 -9.47 -0.02
C TYR A 564 26.66 -9.21 -1.36
N GLN A 565 27.00 -9.96 -2.41
CA GLN A 565 26.43 -9.77 -3.75
C GLN A 565 24.89 -9.73 -3.78
N LEU A 566 24.22 -10.55 -2.96
CA LEU A 566 22.75 -10.55 -2.87
C LEU A 566 22.19 -9.19 -2.42
N LEU A 567 22.85 -8.52 -1.47
CA LEU A 567 22.47 -7.20 -0.98
C LEU A 567 22.89 -6.10 -1.97
N ALA A 568 24.06 -6.26 -2.61
CA ALA A 568 24.56 -5.33 -3.62
C ALA A 568 23.64 -5.25 -4.86
N ASN A 569 23.01 -6.37 -5.22
CA ASN A 569 22.09 -6.50 -6.35
C ASN A 569 20.63 -6.13 -6.01
N LYS A 570 20.39 -5.24 -5.03
CA LYS A 570 19.04 -4.77 -4.68
C LYS A 570 18.63 -3.46 -5.38
N GLY A 571 19.39 -2.99 -6.36
CA GLY A 571 19.09 -1.77 -7.11
C GLY A 571 19.78 -0.51 -6.60
N TRP A 572 20.82 -0.65 -5.78
CA TRP A 572 21.71 0.45 -5.43
C TRP A 572 22.45 0.95 -6.67
N THR A 573 22.69 2.26 -6.72
CA THR A 573 23.61 2.89 -7.67
C THR A 573 24.89 3.31 -6.97
N GLU A 574 25.94 3.52 -7.75
CA GLU A 574 27.21 4.02 -7.21
C GLU A 574 27.03 5.39 -6.52
N THR A 575 26.20 6.26 -7.08
CA THR A 575 25.85 7.54 -6.46
C THR A 575 25.20 7.36 -5.08
N ASP A 576 24.25 6.43 -4.94
CA ASP A 576 23.64 6.16 -3.63
C ASP A 576 24.68 5.66 -2.63
N TRP A 577 25.59 4.78 -3.08
CA TRP A 577 26.65 4.22 -2.24
C TRP A 577 27.60 5.30 -1.71
N GLN A 578 28.04 6.21 -2.57
CA GLN A 578 28.92 7.31 -2.17
C GLN A 578 28.24 8.30 -1.21
N ILE A 579 26.95 8.58 -1.41
CA ILE A 579 26.18 9.42 -0.48
C ILE A 579 26.08 8.75 0.90
N MET A 580 25.71 7.46 0.96
CA MET A 580 25.64 6.71 2.21
C MET A 580 27.02 6.58 2.88
N ARG A 581 28.09 6.48 2.10
CA ARG A 581 29.45 6.49 2.63
C ARG A 581 29.82 7.80 3.31
N ALA A 582 29.40 8.93 2.73
CA ALA A 582 29.65 10.26 3.29
C ALA A 582 28.77 10.59 4.52
N ALA A 583 27.68 9.86 4.74
CA ALA A 583 26.77 10.07 5.86
C ALA A 583 27.42 9.77 7.22
N LYS A 584 26.95 10.41 8.29
CA LYS A 584 27.36 10.04 9.67
C LYS A 584 26.36 9.05 10.23
N LEU A 585 26.81 7.87 10.65
CA LEU A 585 25.90 6.85 11.19
C LEU A 585 25.23 7.35 12.48
N ASP A 586 23.93 7.13 12.59
CA ASP A 586 23.14 7.52 13.77
C ASP A 586 22.98 6.35 14.73
N ALA A 587 22.75 6.65 16.01
CA ALA A 587 22.41 5.63 16.99
C ALA A 587 21.03 5.03 16.68
N ILE A 588 21.02 3.73 16.41
CA ILE A 588 19.80 2.96 16.16
C ILE A 588 19.35 2.18 17.41
N THR A 589 20.31 1.81 18.25
CA THR A 589 20.09 1.35 19.62
C THR A 589 21.16 1.96 20.52
N GLU A 590 21.09 1.73 21.82
CA GLU A 590 22.12 2.18 22.77
C GLU A 590 23.53 1.68 22.42
N ARG A 591 23.64 0.57 21.67
CA ARG A 591 24.93 -0.09 21.37
C ARG A 591 25.28 -0.15 19.89
N HIS A 592 24.36 0.17 18.99
CA HIS A 592 24.57 0.01 17.55
C HIS A 592 24.29 1.32 16.82
N GLN A 593 25.12 1.60 15.81
CA GLN A 593 24.93 2.70 14.88
C GLN A 593 24.47 2.17 13.53
N GLY A 594 23.64 2.91 12.81
CA GLY A 594 23.10 2.47 11.52
C GLY A 594 22.98 3.61 10.52
N MET A 595 22.81 3.23 9.26
CA MET A 595 22.48 4.16 8.19
C MET A 595 21.00 4.54 8.31
N THR A 596 20.70 5.81 8.55
CA THR A 596 19.33 6.34 8.67
C THR A 596 19.05 7.33 7.52
N PRO A 597 17.79 7.59 7.18
CA PRO A 597 17.45 8.69 6.27
C PRO A 597 17.98 10.04 6.76
N GLU A 598 17.93 10.31 8.07
CA GLU A 598 18.46 11.53 8.69
C GLU A 598 19.96 11.70 8.45
N ALA A 599 20.73 10.62 8.61
CA ALA A 599 22.16 10.59 8.28
C ALA A 599 22.43 10.95 6.82
N ILE A 600 21.61 10.43 5.89
CA ILE A 600 21.71 10.72 4.45
C ILE A 600 21.39 12.19 4.16
N TYR A 601 20.32 12.73 4.74
CA TYR A 601 19.96 14.14 4.55
C TYR A 601 20.98 15.10 5.16
N GLY A 602 21.66 14.67 6.24
CA GLY A 602 22.75 15.40 6.90
C GLY A 602 24.08 15.42 6.14
N VAL A 603 24.23 14.69 5.03
CA VAL A 603 25.44 14.73 4.19
C VAL A 603 25.64 16.15 3.63
N PRO A 604 26.84 16.76 3.72
CA PRO A 604 27.09 18.08 3.12
C PRO A 604 26.86 18.08 1.60
N ASP A 605 26.30 19.17 1.07
CA ASP A 605 25.95 19.28 -0.36
C ASP A 605 27.16 19.11 -1.28
N GLU A 606 28.36 19.52 -0.86
CA GLU A 606 29.60 19.32 -1.64
C GLU A 606 29.96 17.84 -1.82
N ALA A 607 29.76 17.01 -0.79
CA ALA A 607 30.01 15.57 -0.90
C ALA A 607 28.99 14.90 -1.85
N VAL A 608 27.73 15.33 -1.81
CA VAL A 608 26.71 14.84 -2.75
C VAL A 608 27.01 15.31 -4.17
N LYS A 609 27.42 16.57 -4.36
CA LYS A 609 27.82 17.13 -5.64
C LYS A 609 28.93 16.30 -6.29
N ALA A 610 29.94 15.88 -5.51
CA ALA A 610 30.97 14.98 -6.00
C ALA A 610 30.41 13.63 -6.48
N ALA A 611 29.45 13.05 -5.73
CA ALA A 611 28.81 11.78 -6.09
C ALA A 611 27.89 11.88 -7.34
N VAL A 612 27.31 13.05 -7.62
CA VAL A 612 26.45 13.31 -8.79
C VAL A 612 27.18 13.98 -9.95
N GLN A 613 28.49 14.21 -9.82
CA GLN A 613 29.29 14.93 -10.82
C GLN A 613 29.12 14.40 -12.26
N PRO A 614 29.10 13.07 -12.51
CA PRO A 614 28.85 12.54 -13.86
C PRO A 614 27.48 12.93 -14.43
N GLN A 615 26.47 13.05 -13.56
CA GLN A 615 25.10 13.44 -13.97
C GLN A 615 25.05 14.93 -14.32
N ILE A 616 25.79 15.76 -13.59
CA ILE A 616 25.94 17.19 -13.87
C ILE A 616 26.67 17.39 -15.21
N GLU A 617 27.75 16.66 -15.46
CA GLU A 617 28.50 16.72 -16.72
C GLU A 617 27.66 16.26 -17.92
N ALA A 618 26.88 15.19 -17.76
CA ALA A 618 25.95 14.74 -18.78
C ALA A 618 24.89 15.80 -19.10
N LEU A 619 24.36 16.48 -18.07
CA LEU A 619 23.41 17.59 -18.24
C LEU A 619 24.06 18.76 -19.01
N GLN A 620 25.28 19.15 -18.62
CA GLN A 620 26.03 20.22 -19.28
C GLN A 620 26.32 19.90 -20.75
N LYS A 621 26.71 18.65 -21.05
CA LYS A 621 26.94 18.19 -22.42
C LYS A 621 25.66 18.28 -23.26
N GLY A 622 24.53 17.80 -22.73
CA GLY A 622 23.24 17.87 -23.42
C GLY A 622 22.78 19.31 -23.70
N VAL A 623 23.04 20.24 -22.78
CA VAL A 623 22.78 21.68 -23.01
C VAL A 623 23.64 22.24 -24.15
N ASN A 624 24.93 21.92 -24.17
CA ASN A 624 25.84 22.37 -25.22
C ASN A 624 25.44 21.82 -26.61
N GLU A 625 25.00 20.57 -26.67
CA GLU A 625 24.48 19.96 -27.90
C GLU A 625 23.16 20.62 -28.34
N ALA A 626 22.25 20.91 -27.41
CA ALA A 626 21.00 21.62 -27.71
C ALA A 626 21.24 23.05 -28.25
N ILE A 627 22.23 23.77 -27.70
CA ILE A 627 22.62 25.10 -28.20
C ILE A 627 23.17 25.00 -29.63
N LYS A 628 24.03 24.02 -29.91
CA LYS A 628 24.55 23.78 -31.27
C LYS A 628 23.44 23.43 -32.26
N ALA A 629 22.45 22.64 -31.84
CA ALA A 629 21.31 22.27 -32.67
C ALA A 629 20.35 23.43 -32.99
N MET A 630 20.44 24.56 -32.28
CA MET A 630 19.63 25.76 -32.56
C MET A 630 20.13 26.59 -33.75
N GLY A 631 21.26 26.24 -34.36
CA GLY A 631 21.82 26.94 -35.52
C GLY A 631 22.45 28.30 -35.17
N GLU A 632 22.66 29.16 -36.17
CA GLU A 632 23.26 30.49 -35.97
C GLU A 632 22.34 31.41 -35.14
N LEU A 633 22.77 31.71 -33.92
CA LEU A 633 22.14 32.65 -33.01
C LEU A 633 22.91 33.98 -33.05
N THR A 634 22.22 35.11 -32.99
CA THR A 634 22.89 36.40 -32.76
C THR A 634 23.67 36.37 -31.43
N PRO A 635 24.85 37.01 -31.31
CA PRO A 635 25.69 36.95 -30.11
C PRO A 635 24.96 37.29 -28.80
N GLU A 636 24.05 38.28 -28.82
CA GLU A 636 23.25 38.68 -27.65
C GLU A 636 22.22 37.62 -27.23
N ARG A 637 21.59 36.97 -28.21
CA ARG A 637 20.60 35.92 -27.98
C ARG A 637 21.28 34.65 -27.50
N GLU A 638 22.44 34.31 -28.07
CA GLU A 638 23.27 33.21 -27.57
C GLU A 638 23.73 33.46 -26.13
N LYS A 639 24.20 34.67 -25.81
CA LYS A 639 24.59 35.05 -24.45
C LYS A 639 23.44 34.94 -23.46
N LYS A 640 22.25 35.46 -23.79
CA LYS A 640 21.04 35.34 -22.95
C LYS A 640 20.61 33.88 -22.76
N ILE A 641 20.67 33.09 -23.83
CA ILE A 641 20.35 31.65 -23.79
C ILE A 641 21.35 30.92 -22.89
N ARG A 642 22.65 31.18 -23.03
CA ARG A 642 23.70 30.59 -22.19
C ARG A 642 23.58 31.01 -20.72
N GLN A 643 23.25 32.27 -20.44
CA GLN A 643 22.99 32.75 -19.08
C GLN A 643 21.75 32.06 -18.47
N ALA A 644 20.64 32.00 -19.20
CA ALA A 644 19.45 31.28 -18.75
C ALA A 644 19.73 29.78 -18.53
N TYR A 645 20.56 29.16 -19.37
CA TYR A 645 21.01 27.79 -19.17
C TYR A 645 21.96 27.64 -17.98
N ALA A 646 22.85 28.60 -17.71
CA ALA A 646 23.73 28.56 -16.53
C ALA A 646 22.92 28.70 -15.23
N ASP A 647 21.90 29.55 -15.21
CA ASP A 647 20.97 29.71 -14.07
C ASP A 647 20.11 28.44 -13.88
N GLU A 648 19.63 27.84 -14.98
CA GLU A 648 18.92 26.56 -14.96
C GLU A 648 19.83 25.39 -14.58
N ILE A 649 21.12 25.42 -14.95
CA ILE A 649 22.10 24.42 -14.52
C ILE A 649 22.35 24.58 -13.02
N THR A 650 22.51 25.79 -12.49
CA THR A 650 22.69 26.02 -11.05
C THR A 650 21.48 25.54 -10.25
N THR A 651 20.28 25.94 -10.68
CA THR A 651 19.01 25.49 -10.09
C THR A 651 18.82 23.97 -10.26
N GLY A 652 19.22 23.45 -11.41
CA GLY A 652 19.22 22.04 -11.76
C GLY A 652 20.18 21.22 -10.90
N THR A 653 21.37 21.74 -10.59
CA THR A 653 22.36 21.11 -9.73
C THR A 653 21.85 21.02 -8.30
N ALA A 654 21.28 22.11 -7.75
CA ALA A 654 20.65 22.06 -6.42
C ALA A 654 19.49 21.04 -6.37
N ARG A 655 18.68 20.98 -7.43
CA ARG A 655 17.64 19.95 -7.59
C ARG A 655 18.24 18.54 -7.65
N ILE A 656 19.30 18.32 -8.42
CA ILE A 656 19.97 17.01 -8.54
C ILE A 656 20.51 16.58 -7.17
N ILE A 657 21.19 17.47 -6.44
CA ILE A 657 21.74 17.19 -5.10
C ILE A 657 20.62 16.79 -4.13
N ARG A 658 19.55 17.60 -4.05
CA ARG A 658 18.38 17.30 -3.21
C ARG A 658 17.79 15.94 -3.57
N ASN A 659 17.60 15.69 -4.87
CA ASN A 659 16.95 14.48 -5.34
C ASN A 659 17.84 13.26 -5.15
N ALA A 660 19.16 13.39 -5.22
CA ALA A 660 20.08 12.30 -4.95
C ALA A 660 20.05 11.88 -3.47
N LYS A 661 19.99 12.84 -2.53
CA LYS A 661 19.77 12.55 -1.10
C LYS A 661 18.44 11.83 -0.88
N ALA A 662 17.36 12.37 -1.44
CA ALA A 662 16.03 11.80 -1.32
C ALA A 662 15.94 10.40 -1.94
N ASP A 663 16.47 10.21 -3.15
CA ASP A 663 16.51 8.91 -3.84
C ASP A 663 17.30 7.87 -3.03
N ALA A 664 18.44 8.24 -2.43
CA ALA A 664 19.21 7.36 -1.57
C ALA A 664 18.41 6.95 -0.32
N ALA A 665 17.72 7.89 0.32
CA ALA A 665 16.84 7.61 1.46
C ALA A 665 15.64 6.72 1.07
N TYR A 666 14.99 7.01 -0.06
CA TYR A 666 13.87 6.20 -0.57
C TYR A 666 14.32 4.77 -0.93
N LYS A 667 15.49 4.60 -1.53
CA LYS A 667 16.05 3.27 -1.82
C LYS A 667 16.40 2.54 -0.53
N LEU A 668 17.02 3.21 0.43
CA LEU A 668 17.33 2.62 1.74
C LEU A 668 16.08 2.06 2.40
N LEU A 669 15.04 2.87 2.52
CA LEU A 669 13.77 2.48 3.14
C LEU A 669 13.01 1.44 2.30
N GLY A 670 12.90 1.64 0.99
CA GLY A 670 12.19 0.75 0.08
C GLY A 670 12.78 -0.67 0.01
N ILE A 671 14.11 -0.77 -0.12
CA ILE A 671 14.83 -2.06 -0.12
C ILE A 671 14.73 -2.71 1.27
N THR A 672 14.90 -1.92 2.33
CA THR A 672 14.78 -2.43 3.70
C THR A 672 13.37 -2.96 3.97
N HIS A 673 12.33 -2.25 3.52
CA HIS A 673 10.94 -2.71 3.61
C HIS A 673 10.70 -4.00 2.82
N SER A 674 11.17 -4.09 1.58
CA SER A 674 10.96 -5.30 0.77
C SER A 674 11.62 -6.53 1.39
N GLU A 675 12.79 -6.37 2.01
CA GLU A 675 13.47 -7.43 2.74
C GLU A 675 12.77 -7.83 4.04
N MET A 676 12.25 -6.87 4.81
CA MET A 676 11.41 -7.16 5.97
C MET A 676 10.17 -7.97 5.59
N MET A 677 9.49 -7.59 4.51
CA MET A 677 8.28 -8.25 4.03
C MET A 677 8.57 -9.67 3.53
N GLN A 678 9.80 -9.94 3.05
CA GLN A 678 10.23 -11.28 2.69
C GLN A 678 10.64 -12.12 3.91
N ALA A 679 11.14 -11.48 4.97
CA ALA A 679 11.60 -12.12 6.20
C ALA A 679 10.47 -12.46 7.19
N VAL A 680 9.27 -11.92 7.01
CA VAL A 680 8.13 -12.10 7.92
C VAL A 680 6.96 -12.78 7.20
N THR A 681 6.50 -13.93 7.71
CA THR A 681 5.44 -14.75 7.07
C THR A 681 4.05 -14.46 7.63
N THR A 682 3.72 -13.19 7.88
CA THR A 682 2.41 -12.79 8.42
C THR A 682 1.41 -12.46 7.31
N ALA A 683 0.16 -12.16 7.69
CA ALA A 683 -0.94 -11.74 6.82
C ALA A 683 -0.61 -10.52 5.91
N SER A 684 0.51 -9.84 6.16
CA SER A 684 0.96 -8.70 5.36
C SER A 684 1.74 -9.11 4.09
N ALA A 685 2.36 -10.29 4.06
CA ALA A 685 3.09 -10.82 2.91
C ALA A 685 2.13 -11.47 1.91
N ILE A 686 1.74 -10.74 0.86
CA ILE A 686 0.83 -11.21 -0.19
C ILE A 686 1.60 -11.32 -1.50
N ASP A 687 1.48 -12.47 -2.18
CA ASP A 687 1.93 -12.61 -3.56
C ASP A 687 1.00 -11.81 -4.50
N LYS A 688 1.42 -10.58 -4.82
CA LYS A 688 0.67 -9.65 -5.67
C LYS A 688 0.45 -10.18 -7.08
N TYR A 689 1.36 -11.01 -7.60
CA TYR A 689 1.22 -11.61 -8.92
C TYR A 689 0.04 -12.58 -8.93
N GLN A 690 -0.04 -13.44 -7.90
CA GLN A 690 -1.16 -14.38 -7.75
C GLN A 690 -2.49 -13.67 -7.44
N ALA A 691 -2.44 -12.58 -6.68
CA ALA A 691 -3.61 -11.74 -6.45
C ALA A 691 -4.10 -11.11 -7.77
N ALA A 692 -3.20 -10.58 -8.60
CA ALA A 692 -3.56 -9.95 -9.87
C ALA A 692 -4.03 -10.97 -10.94
N SER A 693 -3.47 -12.18 -10.97
CA SER A 693 -3.78 -13.20 -11.97
C SER A 693 -5.03 -14.04 -11.65
N SER A 694 -5.39 -14.20 -10.37
CA SER A 694 -6.57 -14.96 -9.95
C SER A 694 -7.90 -14.25 -10.28
N GLY A 695 -8.89 -15.03 -10.72
CA GLY A 695 -10.27 -14.56 -10.94
C GLY A 695 -10.94 -14.12 -9.62
N GLU A 696 -11.95 -13.26 -9.71
CA GLU A 696 -12.54 -12.57 -8.54
C GLU A 696 -13.06 -13.50 -7.43
N PHE A 697 -13.59 -14.67 -7.81
CA PHE A 697 -14.01 -15.71 -6.85
C PHE A 697 -12.82 -16.43 -6.19
N ALA A 698 -11.79 -16.81 -6.96
CA ALA A 698 -10.59 -17.48 -6.45
C ALA A 698 -9.72 -16.54 -5.59
N ARG A 699 -9.70 -15.24 -5.92
CA ARG A 699 -8.99 -14.20 -5.18
C ARG A 699 -9.44 -14.12 -3.72
N ASN A 700 -10.72 -14.38 -3.44
CA ASN A 700 -11.28 -14.32 -2.09
C ASN A 700 -10.75 -15.40 -1.14
N PHE A 701 -10.48 -16.59 -1.67
CA PHE A 701 -9.99 -17.72 -0.89
C PHE A 701 -8.46 -17.83 -0.93
N MET A 702 -7.84 -17.34 -2.00
CA MET A 702 -6.38 -17.28 -2.12
C MET A 702 -5.74 -16.33 -1.11
N LEU A 703 -6.41 -15.26 -0.65
CA LEU A 703 -5.89 -14.35 0.37
C LEU A 703 -5.50 -15.03 1.70
N PHE A 704 -6.14 -16.15 2.06
CA PHE A 704 -5.77 -16.92 3.25
C PHE A 704 -4.61 -17.90 3.01
N LYS A 705 -4.30 -18.16 1.73
CA LYS A 705 -3.18 -19.01 1.29
C LYS A 705 -1.97 -18.20 0.83
N THR A 706 -2.13 -16.89 0.56
CA THR A 706 -1.07 -16.04 0.01
C THR A 706 0.14 -15.94 0.93
N THR A 707 -0.05 -16.01 2.24
CA THR A 707 1.05 -15.91 3.21
C THR A 707 1.97 -17.15 3.16
N PRO A 708 1.47 -18.39 3.27
CA PRO A 708 2.28 -19.58 2.98
C PRO A 708 2.92 -19.59 1.59
N PHE A 709 2.18 -19.18 0.55
CA PHE A 709 2.73 -19.08 -0.81
C PHE A 709 3.87 -18.06 -0.91
N ALA A 710 3.71 -16.89 -0.28
CA ALA A 710 4.75 -15.86 -0.23
C ALA A 710 5.99 -16.39 0.51
N GLY A 711 5.81 -17.03 1.68
CA GLY A 711 6.92 -17.65 2.43
C GLY A 711 7.68 -18.68 1.61
N PHE A 712 6.98 -19.61 0.95
CA PHE A 712 7.59 -20.63 0.08
C PHE A 712 8.28 -20.03 -1.14
N ARG A 713 7.63 -19.07 -1.81
CA ARG A 713 8.20 -18.37 -2.96
C ARG A 713 9.48 -17.66 -2.56
N ASN A 714 9.48 -16.94 -1.45
CA ASN A 714 10.66 -16.26 -0.92
C ASN A 714 11.77 -17.27 -0.62
N PHE A 715 11.44 -18.41 -0.01
CA PHE A 715 12.38 -19.51 0.21
C PHE A 715 13.03 -19.98 -1.11
N ILE A 716 12.23 -20.33 -2.12
CA ILE A 716 12.73 -20.80 -3.42
C ILE A 716 13.57 -19.71 -4.10
N GLN A 717 13.10 -18.47 -4.10
CA GLN A 717 13.81 -17.35 -4.72
C GLN A 717 15.17 -17.12 -4.06
N THR A 718 15.20 -17.04 -2.73
CA THR A 718 16.46 -16.89 -1.96
C THR A 718 17.42 -18.04 -2.23
N ALA A 719 16.93 -19.28 -2.17
CA ALA A 719 17.75 -20.45 -2.41
C ALA A 719 18.32 -20.49 -3.83
N SER A 720 17.57 -19.98 -4.82
CA SER A 720 18.00 -19.89 -6.22
C SER A 720 18.92 -18.71 -6.52
N ASP A 721 18.85 -17.62 -5.74
CA ASP A 721 19.68 -16.43 -5.90
C ASP A 721 21.06 -16.59 -5.25
N LEU A 722 21.21 -17.57 -4.37
CA LEU A 722 22.47 -17.93 -3.75
C LEU A 722 23.19 -19.00 -4.58
N ASP A 723 24.52 -18.97 -4.53
CA ASP A 723 25.33 -20.08 -5.03
C ASP A 723 24.91 -21.41 -4.39
N ARG A 724 25.14 -22.52 -5.10
CA ARG A 724 24.64 -23.85 -4.72
C ARG A 724 24.86 -24.20 -3.25
N MET A 725 26.08 -24.00 -2.74
CA MET A 725 26.42 -24.38 -1.36
C MET A 725 25.80 -23.43 -0.31
N PRO A 726 25.94 -22.09 -0.41
CA PRO A 726 25.17 -21.16 0.42
C PRO A 726 23.66 -21.33 0.35
N GLY A 727 23.10 -21.60 -0.84
CA GLY A 727 21.69 -21.87 -1.06
C GLY A 727 21.20 -23.12 -0.35
N MET A 728 21.97 -24.21 -0.39
CA MET A 728 21.69 -25.43 0.39
C MET A 728 21.74 -25.17 1.90
N LYS A 729 22.74 -24.42 2.40
CA LYS A 729 22.85 -24.06 3.82
C LYS A 729 21.68 -23.19 4.29
N PHE A 730 21.30 -22.19 3.49
CA PHE A 730 20.10 -21.38 3.72
C PHE A 730 18.86 -22.26 3.77
N GLY A 731 18.71 -23.16 2.78
CA GLY A 731 17.56 -24.03 2.66
C GLY A 731 17.40 -24.96 3.87
N ALA A 732 18.48 -25.61 4.28
CA ALA A 732 18.51 -26.47 5.47
C ALA A 732 18.16 -25.69 6.75
N ARG A 733 18.73 -24.49 6.93
CA ARG A 733 18.44 -23.63 8.10
C ARG A 733 17.00 -23.18 8.13
N TYR A 734 16.43 -22.82 6.98
CA TYR A 734 15.04 -22.41 6.86
C TYR A 734 14.10 -23.57 7.19
N ILE A 735 14.32 -24.75 6.59
CA ILE A 735 13.50 -25.95 6.82
C ILE A 735 13.59 -26.38 8.28
N ALA A 736 14.80 -26.52 8.83
CA ALA A 736 14.98 -26.92 10.23
C ALA A 736 14.35 -25.91 11.19
N GLY A 737 14.57 -24.61 10.96
CA GLY A 737 14.02 -23.55 11.80
C GLY A 737 12.50 -23.46 11.76
N THR A 738 11.89 -23.57 10.58
CA THR A 738 10.42 -23.58 10.44
C THR A 738 9.79 -24.83 11.00
N THR A 739 10.44 -26.00 10.91
CA THR A 739 10.00 -27.23 11.57
C THR A 739 10.06 -27.12 13.09
N ILE A 740 11.14 -26.57 13.66
CA ILE A 740 11.26 -26.34 15.11
C ILE A 740 10.19 -25.33 15.58
N GLY A 741 10.04 -24.21 14.89
CA GLY A 741 9.00 -23.22 15.20
C GLY A 741 7.59 -23.82 15.07
N GLY A 742 7.36 -24.67 14.07
CA GLY A 742 6.12 -25.40 13.88
C GLY A 742 5.85 -26.40 15.01
N ALA A 743 6.87 -27.10 15.50
CA ALA A 743 6.78 -28.00 16.65
C ALA A 743 6.38 -27.24 17.92
N VAL A 744 7.04 -26.10 18.20
CA VAL A 744 6.67 -25.20 19.31
C VAL A 744 5.22 -24.72 19.14
N ALA A 745 4.83 -24.31 17.94
CA ALA A 745 3.47 -23.88 17.66
C ALA A 745 2.43 -24.99 17.86
N LEU A 746 2.75 -26.25 17.53
CA LEU A 746 1.88 -27.40 17.79
C LEU A 746 1.72 -27.64 19.28
N GLN A 747 2.83 -27.65 20.04
CA GLN A 747 2.80 -27.84 21.49
C GLN A 747 1.97 -26.76 22.18
N LEU A 748 2.24 -25.48 21.86
CA LEU A 748 1.48 -24.35 22.40
C LEU A 748 0.01 -24.41 22.02
N ASN A 749 -0.33 -24.79 20.77
CA ASN A 749 -1.72 -24.93 20.37
C ASN A 749 -2.44 -26.08 21.09
N SER A 750 -1.76 -27.19 21.38
CA SER A 750 -2.33 -28.30 22.14
C SER A 750 -2.70 -27.85 23.55
N LEU A 751 -1.73 -27.25 24.25
CA LEU A 751 -1.90 -26.71 25.60
C LEU A 751 -3.02 -25.67 25.68
N LEU A 752 -3.00 -24.68 24.78
CA LEU A 752 -4.01 -23.60 24.75
C LEU A 752 -5.40 -24.06 24.29
N SER A 753 -5.54 -25.31 23.85
CA SER A 753 -6.83 -25.92 23.55
C SER A 753 -7.30 -26.88 24.66
N GLY A 754 -6.54 -27.01 25.76
CA GLY A 754 -6.84 -27.92 26.88
C GLY A 754 -6.30 -29.35 26.69
N GLY A 755 -5.60 -29.62 25.58
CA GLY A 755 -4.95 -30.90 25.32
C GLY A 755 -3.55 -30.96 25.92
N ASP A 756 -3.08 -32.17 26.22
CA ASP A 756 -1.70 -32.41 26.64
C ASP A 756 -0.71 -32.16 25.49
N PRO A 757 0.58 -31.90 25.79
CA PRO A 757 1.64 -31.85 24.78
C PRO A 757 1.58 -33.04 23.82
N ALA A 758 1.76 -32.77 22.53
CA ALA A 758 1.83 -33.81 21.51
C ALA A 758 3.15 -34.57 21.63
N ASP A 759 3.11 -35.88 21.41
CA ASP A 759 4.29 -36.74 21.50
C ASP A 759 5.29 -36.46 20.35
N MET A 760 6.48 -35.95 20.72
CA MET A 760 7.54 -35.56 19.78
C MET A 760 8.35 -36.75 19.24
N THR A 761 8.17 -37.96 19.77
CA THR A 761 8.87 -39.17 19.29
C THR A 761 8.29 -39.72 18.00
N LYS A 762 7.04 -39.37 17.69
CA LYS A 762 6.34 -39.87 16.50
C LYS A 762 6.78 -39.12 15.24
N PRO A 763 7.13 -39.81 14.14
CA PRO A 763 7.47 -39.15 12.87
C PRO A 763 6.36 -38.22 12.35
N GLY A 764 5.09 -38.60 12.58
CA GLY A 764 3.93 -37.78 12.21
C GLY A 764 3.88 -36.42 12.91
N PHE A 765 4.47 -36.29 14.11
CA PHE A 765 4.58 -35.00 14.79
C PHE A 765 5.49 -34.05 14.00
N TRP A 766 6.67 -34.51 13.57
CA TRP A 766 7.64 -33.68 12.84
C TRP A 766 7.17 -33.33 11.42
N ILE A 767 6.41 -34.21 10.76
CA ILE A 767 5.72 -33.89 9.50
C ILE A 767 4.67 -32.79 9.75
N SER A 768 3.85 -32.94 10.78
CA SER A 768 2.87 -31.93 11.18
C SER A 768 3.54 -30.60 11.54
N ALA A 769 4.71 -30.64 12.18
CA ALA A 769 5.50 -29.48 12.56
C ALA A 769 6.03 -28.74 11.31
N LEU A 770 6.58 -29.46 10.33
CA LEU A 770 6.99 -28.87 9.05
C LEU A 770 5.81 -28.20 8.31
N LEU A 771 4.65 -28.85 8.27
CA LEU A 771 3.43 -28.32 7.65
C LEU A 771 2.88 -27.11 8.42
N LYS A 772 2.93 -27.14 9.77
CA LYS A 772 2.51 -26.06 10.66
C LYS A 772 3.46 -24.86 10.60
N GLY A 773 4.73 -25.07 10.23
CA GLY A 773 5.80 -24.08 10.11
C GLY A 773 5.57 -22.93 9.12
N GLY A 774 4.37 -22.83 8.51
CA GLY A 774 3.92 -21.66 7.76
C GLY A 774 4.19 -21.72 6.26
N SER A 775 5.37 -22.20 5.83
CA SER A 775 5.80 -22.10 4.43
C SER A 775 5.56 -23.35 3.57
N PHE A 776 5.43 -24.54 4.17
CA PHE A 776 5.36 -25.81 3.41
C PHE A 776 3.98 -26.49 3.44
N GLY A 777 3.02 -25.94 4.18
CA GLY A 777 1.70 -26.55 4.42
C GLY A 777 0.82 -26.79 3.18
N ILE A 778 1.09 -26.13 2.04
CA ILE A 778 0.29 -26.24 0.80
C ILE A 778 0.82 -27.33 -0.15
N TYR A 779 2.08 -27.77 0.01
CA TYR A 779 2.78 -28.62 -0.95
C TYR A 779 3.09 -30.03 -0.41
N GLY A 780 2.31 -30.52 0.57
CA GLY A 780 2.52 -31.82 1.21
C GLY A 780 2.69 -32.99 0.23
N ASP A 781 1.99 -32.99 -0.91
CA ASP A 781 2.08 -34.02 -1.96
C ASP A 781 3.43 -34.03 -2.72
N LEU A 782 4.09 -32.87 -2.86
CA LEU A 782 5.35 -32.74 -3.60
C LEU A 782 6.57 -33.16 -2.76
N VAL A 783 6.42 -33.25 -1.44
CA VAL A 783 7.50 -33.61 -0.50
C VAL A 783 7.36 -35.07 -0.01
N LEU A 784 6.17 -35.66 -0.12
CA LEU A 784 5.87 -37.01 0.40
C LEU A 784 5.39 -37.97 -0.69
N SER A 785 5.92 -37.87 -1.90
CA SER A 785 5.50 -38.68 -3.04
C SER A 785 5.90 -40.17 -2.96
N ASP A 786 5.98 -40.77 -1.77
CA ASP A 786 6.13 -42.24 -1.70
C ASP A 786 5.69 -42.95 -0.41
N GLN A 787 5.32 -42.26 0.68
CA GLN A 787 4.93 -42.97 1.90
C GLN A 787 3.90 -42.21 2.74
N THR A 788 2.61 -42.54 2.59
CA THR A 788 1.66 -42.46 3.72
C THR A 788 0.41 -43.32 3.45
N ARG A 789 0.21 -44.32 4.31
CA ARG A 789 -0.93 -45.28 4.31
C ARG A 789 -2.26 -44.69 4.82
N TYR A 790 -2.44 -43.37 4.84
CA TYR A 790 -3.67 -42.72 5.29
C TYR A 790 -4.34 -41.99 4.11
N GLY A 791 -5.30 -42.68 3.48
CA GLY A 791 -5.95 -42.30 2.24
C GLY A 791 -6.99 -41.18 2.35
N SER A 792 -6.57 -39.96 2.65
CA SER A 792 -7.37 -38.76 2.35
C SER A 792 -6.60 -37.84 1.41
N SER A 793 -7.00 -37.82 0.13
CA SER A 793 -6.41 -36.97 -0.90
C SER A 793 -6.47 -35.49 -0.53
N ILE A 794 -5.36 -34.76 -0.75
CA ILE A 794 -5.18 -33.33 -0.47
C ILE A 794 -6.25 -32.44 -1.16
N ALA A 795 -6.99 -32.93 -2.15
CA ALA A 795 -8.15 -32.23 -2.71
C ALA A 795 -9.20 -31.83 -1.65
N GLY A 796 -9.40 -32.64 -0.60
CA GLY A 796 -10.23 -32.30 0.56
C GLY A 796 -9.57 -31.30 1.52
N ALA A 797 -8.23 -31.29 1.61
CA ALA A 797 -7.46 -30.34 2.42
C ALA A 797 -7.33 -28.96 1.75
N ILE A 798 -7.38 -28.90 0.41
CA ILE A 798 -7.37 -27.67 -0.38
C ILE A 798 -8.69 -26.90 -0.23
N GLY A 799 -9.81 -27.59 0.04
CA GLY A 799 -11.11 -26.98 0.30
C GLY A 799 -11.22 -26.22 1.62
N GLY A 800 -10.49 -26.65 2.66
CA GLY A 800 -10.27 -25.92 3.90
C GLY A 800 -11.52 -25.49 4.71
N PRO A 801 -11.30 -24.87 5.89
CA PRO A 801 -12.39 -24.33 6.73
C PRO A 801 -13.22 -23.24 6.05
N ALA A 802 -12.71 -22.63 4.98
CA ALA A 802 -13.37 -21.54 4.26
C ALA A 802 -14.51 -22.03 3.35
N LEU A 803 -14.36 -23.18 2.66
CA LEU A 803 -15.47 -23.79 1.93
C LEU A 803 -16.51 -24.36 2.89
N SER A 804 -16.06 -24.98 3.99
CA SER A 804 -16.96 -25.44 5.07
C SER A 804 -17.72 -24.27 5.70
N PHE A 805 -17.09 -23.11 5.89
CA PHE A 805 -17.74 -21.89 6.37
C PHE A 805 -18.79 -21.36 5.39
N ALA A 806 -18.48 -21.28 4.09
CA ALA A 806 -19.42 -20.81 3.07
C ALA A 806 -20.61 -21.77 2.92
N GLU A 807 -20.35 -23.07 2.96
CA GLU A 807 -21.36 -24.13 2.94
C GLU A 807 -22.26 -24.06 4.18
N ASN A 808 -21.69 -23.91 5.37
CA ASN A 808 -22.46 -23.81 6.62
C ASN A 808 -23.26 -22.50 6.69
N LEU A 809 -22.69 -21.36 6.28
CA LEU A 809 -23.42 -20.10 6.22
C LEU A 809 -24.57 -20.17 5.21
N TYR A 810 -24.34 -20.75 4.02
CA TYR A 810 -25.37 -20.99 3.01
C TYR A 810 -26.48 -21.90 3.54
N LYS A 811 -26.14 -23.03 4.18
CA LYS A 811 -27.10 -23.94 4.82
C LYS A 811 -27.95 -23.23 5.87
N THR A 812 -27.32 -22.42 6.74
CA THR A 812 -28.01 -21.68 7.81
C THR A 812 -28.91 -20.56 7.29
N THR A 813 -28.49 -19.80 6.26
CA THR A 813 -29.20 -18.59 5.80
C THR A 813 -30.17 -18.80 4.63
N LEU A 814 -29.87 -19.69 3.68
CA LEU A 814 -30.67 -19.92 2.47
C LEU A 814 -31.15 -21.37 2.37
N GLY A 815 -30.31 -22.34 2.75
CA GLY A 815 -30.61 -23.77 2.65
C GLY A 815 -31.75 -24.22 3.56
N ASN A 816 -31.82 -23.72 4.80
CA ASN A 816 -32.91 -24.03 5.73
C ASN A 816 -34.22 -23.33 5.36
N THR A 817 -34.17 -22.14 4.78
CA THR A 817 -35.34 -21.42 4.21
C THR A 817 -35.89 -22.16 3.01
N GLN A 818 -35.02 -22.69 2.14
CA GLN A 818 -35.40 -23.50 0.98
C GLN A 818 -35.93 -24.88 1.38
N LYS A 819 -35.35 -25.53 2.40
CA LYS A 819 -35.88 -26.78 2.98
C LYS A 819 -37.24 -26.56 3.65
N ALA A 820 -37.42 -25.46 4.36
CA ALA A 820 -38.70 -25.08 4.96
C ALA A 820 -39.78 -24.82 3.88
N MET A 821 -39.44 -24.12 2.79
CA MET A 821 -40.34 -23.93 1.63
C MET A 821 -40.63 -25.23 0.87
N GLN A 822 -39.76 -26.24 0.97
CA GLN A 822 -39.94 -27.58 0.40
C GLN A 822 -40.55 -28.60 1.39
N GLY A 823 -40.94 -28.19 2.60
CA GLY A 823 -41.53 -29.07 3.61
C GLY A 823 -40.58 -30.12 4.21
N LYS A 824 -39.26 -29.94 4.12
CA LYS A 824 -38.24 -30.85 4.69
C LYS A 824 -37.83 -30.38 6.08
N GLU A 825 -37.54 -31.33 6.98
CA GLU A 825 -37.01 -31.02 8.31
C GLU A 825 -35.72 -30.17 8.24
N THR A 826 -35.69 -29.10 9.02
CA THR A 826 -34.60 -28.12 9.04
C THR A 826 -33.63 -28.40 10.19
N SER A 827 -32.34 -28.51 9.90
CA SER A 827 -31.25 -28.64 10.87
C SER A 827 -30.85 -27.30 11.51
N PHE A 828 -31.78 -26.34 11.57
CA PHE A 828 -31.50 -24.92 11.87
C PHE A 828 -30.77 -24.71 13.19
N ALA A 829 -31.12 -25.45 14.25
CA ALA A 829 -30.45 -25.33 15.55
C ALA A 829 -28.98 -25.79 15.50
N ALA A 830 -28.70 -26.95 14.93
CA ALA A 830 -27.33 -27.48 14.80
C ALA A 830 -26.46 -26.62 13.84
N ASP A 831 -27.05 -26.18 12.73
CA ASP A 831 -26.38 -25.31 11.75
C ASP A 831 -26.11 -23.90 12.33
N SER A 832 -27.04 -23.38 13.14
CA SER A 832 -26.89 -22.09 13.84
C SER A 832 -25.83 -22.15 14.93
N ILE A 833 -25.71 -23.26 15.68
CA ILE A 833 -24.66 -23.43 16.70
C ILE A 833 -23.27 -23.55 16.06
N ASN A 834 -23.15 -24.29 14.95
CA ASN A 834 -21.90 -24.36 14.18
C ASN A 834 -21.53 -23.02 13.55
N THR A 835 -22.51 -22.23 13.13
CA THR A 835 -22.29 -20.85 12.63
C THR A 835 -21.91 -19.91 13.77
N ALA A 836 -22.59 -20.00 14.93
CA ALA A 836 -22.29 -19.23 16.14
C ALA A 836 -20.86 -19.48 16.64
N ARG A 837 -20.39 -20.73 16.63
CA ARG A 837 -18.99 -21.12 16.90
C ARG A 837 -17.99 -20.34 16.05
N MET A 838 -18.30 -20.12 14.77
CA MET A 838 -17.39 -19.50 13.81
C MET A 838 -17.39 -17.96 13.89
N ILE A 839 -18.44 -17.36 14.47
CA ILE A 839 -18.61 -15.90 14.55
C ILE A 839 -18.50 -15.35 15.97
N ALA A 840 -18.40 -16.23 16.98
CA ALA A 840 -18.29 -15.86 18.38
C ALA A 840 -17.10 -14.91 18.60
N PRO A 841 -17.37 -13.66 19.04
CA PRO A 841 -16.33 -12.70 19.33
C PRO A 841 -15.30 -13.28 20.30
N PHE A 842 -14.02 -13.06 20.04
CA PHE A 842 -12.92 -13.39 20.95
C PHE A 842 -12.70 -14.89 21.25
N ALA A 843 -13.51 -15.79 20.67
CA ALA A 843 -13.39 -17.23 20.87
C ALA A 843 -12.07 -17.82 20.33
N SER A 844 -11.45 -17.14 19.37
CA SER A 844 -10.22 -17.59 18.72
C SER A 844 -8.94 -16.96 19.28
N LEU A 845 -9.03 -16.03 20.25
CA LEU A 845 -7.84 -15.44 20.88
C LEU A 845 -7.11 -16.49 21.72
N TRP A 846 -5.80 -16.56 21.57
CA TRP A 846 -4.99 -17.61 22.17
C TRP A 846 -5.14 -17.76 23.69
N TYR A 847 -5.44 -16.67 24.42
CA TYR A 847 -5.59 -16.67 25.88
C TYR A 847 -7.04 -16.90 26.38
N THR A 848 -8.06 -16.77 25.52
CA THR A 848 -9.47 -17.07 25.87
C THR A 848 -9.98 -18.36 25.24
N LYS A 849 -9.26 -18.91 24.26
CA LYS A 849 -9.68 -20.04 23.44
C LYS A 849 -10.10 -21.26 24.26
N ALA A 850 -9.30 -21.67 25.24
CA ALA A 850 -9.63 -22.83 26.09
C ALA A 850 -10.93 -22.60 26.87
N VAL A 851 -11.04 -21.46 27.56
CA VAL A 851 -12.21 -21.07 28.35
C VAL A 851 -13.47 -21.05 27.50
N PHE A 852 -13.42 -20.41 26.33
CA PHE A 852 -14.56 -20.33 25.43
C PHE A 852 -14.99 -21.70 24.89
N ASN A 853 -14.01 -22.53 24.50
CA ASN A 853 -14.28 -23.87 23.98
C ASN A 853 -14.93 -24.77 25.03
N HIS A 854 -14.37 -24.80 26.24
CA HIS A 854 -14.80 -25.74 27.29
C HIS A 854 -16.07 -25.27 28.03
N LEU A 855 -16.19 -23.98 28.33
CA LEU A 855 -17.30 -23.46 29.15
C LEU A 855 -18.55 -23.07 28.36
N ILE A 856 -18.40 -22.73 27.08
CA ILE A 856 -19.51 -22.22 26.27
C ILE A 856 -19.82 -23.18 25.14
N LEU A 857 -18.83 -23.41 24.27
CA LEU A 857 -19.08 -24.12 23.02
C LEU A 857 -19.42 -25.59 23.25
N GLN A 858 -18.59 -26.31 24.00
CA GLN A 858 -18.78 -27.74 24.24
C GLN A 858 -20.00 -28.02 25.12
N GLN A 859 -20.39 -27.10 26.01
CA GLN A 859 -21.67 -27.17 26.72
C GLN A 859 -22.84 -27.07 25.75
N MET A 860 -22.80 -26.09 24.83
CA MET A 860 -23.84 -25.94 23.80
C MET A 860 -23.92 -27.14 22.85
N GLN A 861 -22.78 -27.71 22.47
CA GLN A 861 -22.74 -28.89 21.60
C GLN A 861 -23.25 -30.16 22.29
N GLU A 862 -22.97 -30.32 23.58
CA GLU A 862 -23.50 -31.41 24.39
C GLU A 862 -25.02 -31.27 24.58
N MET A 863 -25.52 -30.05 24.81
CA MET A 863 -26.96 -29.77 24.87
C MET A 863 -27.66 -30.03 23.53
N ALA A 864 -27.02 -29.69 22.41
CA ALA A 864 -27.58 -29.88 21.07
C ALA A 864 -27.48 -31.32 20.55
N SER A 865 -26.46 -32.07 20.99
CA SER A 865 -26.21 -33.46 20.63
C SER A 865 -25.60 -34.19 21.82
N PRO A 866 -26.43 -34.81 22.68
CA PRO A 866 -25.94 -35.56 23.84
C PRO A 866 -24.90 -36.64 23.45
N GLY A 867 -23.80 -36.70 24.19
CA GLY A 867 -22.64 -37.55 23.94
C GLY A 867 -21.62 -36.99 22.94
N TYR A 868 -21.72 -35.72 22.54
CA TYR A 868 -20.80 -35.09 21.58
C TYR A 868 -19.37 -35.03 22.14
N ASN A 869 -19.21 -34.58 23.38
CA ASN A 869 -17.89 -34.39 24.00
C ASN A 869 -17.16 -35.72 24.18
N ALA A 870 -17.85 -36.77 24.61
CA ALA A 870 -17.29 -38.12 24.72
C ALA A 870 -16.85 -38.68 23.36
N LYS A 871 -17.65 -38.51 22.30
CA LYS A 871 -17.28 -38.91 20.92
C LYS A 871 -16.13 -38.07 20.36
N MET A 872 -16.00 -36.82 20.78
CA MET A 872 -14.89 -35.98 20.39
C MET A 872 -13.60 -36.45 21.07
N GLU A 873 -13.62 -36.65 22.39
CA GLU A 873 -12.49 -37.17 23.16
C GLU A 873 -12.02 -38.53 22.62
N GLN A 874 -12.96 -39.46 22.37
CA GLN A 874 -12.66 -40.77 21.81
C GLN A 874 -11.99 -40.67 20.42
N ARG A 875 -12.49 -39.79 19.54
CA ARG A 875 -11.88 -39.57 18.22
C ARG A 875 -10.49 -38.98 18.31
N MET A 876 -10.25 -38.07 19.25
CA MET A 876 -8.95 -37.42 19.42
C MET A 876 -7.92 -38.38 20.02
N GLN A 877 -8.34 -39.25 20.95
CA GLN A 877 -7.51 -40.34 21.46
C GLN A 877 -7.21 -41.38 20.38
N GLN A 878 -8.20 -41.79 19.57
CA GLN A 878 -8.03 -42.81 18.54
C GLN A 878 -7.20 -42.33 17.34
N ASN A 879 -7.46 -41.12 16.83
CA ASN A 879 -6.85 -40.63 15.59
C ASN A 879 -5.54 -39.87 15.83
N TYR A 880 -5.37 -39.25 17.01
CA TYR A 880 -4.24 -38.36 17.30
C TYR A 880 -3.48 -38.73 18.58
N SER A 881 -3.88 -39.80 19.29
CA SER A 881 -3.31 -40.19 20.60
C SER A 881 -3.25 -39.05 21.61
N GLN A 882 -4.17 -38.08 21.50
CA GLN A 882 -4.15 -36.84 22.26
C GLN A 882 -5.04 -36.97 23.50
N THR A 883 -4.43 -36.79 24.67
CA THR A 883 -5.12 -36.70 25.98
C THR A 883 -5.32 -35.24 26.39
N TYR A 884 -6.04 -35.02 27.50
CA TYR A 884 -6.47 -33.70 27.95
C TYR A 884 -6.18 -33.47 29.42
N TRP A 885 -5.49 -32.37 29.73
CA TRP A 885 -5.40 -31.81 31.08
C TRP A 885 -6.66 -31.01 31.45
N TRP A 886 -7.32 -30.42 30.45
CA TRP A 886 -8.65 -29.86 30.57
C TRP A 886 -9.61 -30.60 29.64
N ARG A 887 -10.38 -31.52 30.21
CA ARG A 887 -11.27 -32.39 29.44
C ARG A 887 -12.45 -31.62 28.84
N PRO A 888 -12.92 -32.03 27.64
CA PRO A 888 -14.05 -31.40 27.00
C PRO A 888 -15.31 -31.36 27.88
N GLY A 889 -15.94 -30.19 27.95
CA GLY A 889 -17.20 -29.98 28.68
C GLY A 889 -17.03 -29.88 30.21
N GLN A 890 -15.81 -29.81 30.73
CA GLN A 890 -15.58 -29.56 32.15
C GLN A 890 -15.48 -28.06 32.47
N ALA A 891 -16.05 -27.67 33.62
CA ALA A 891 -16.05 -26.29 34.09
C ALA A 891 -14.67 -25.79 34.58
N ALA A 892 -13.77 -26.72 34.91
CA ALA A 892 -12.41 -26.44 35.32
C ALA A 892 -11.47 -27.57 34.85
N PRO A 893 -10.16 -27.33 34.76
CA PRO A 893 -9.19 -28.37 34.46
C PRO A 893 -9.19 -29.48 35.52
N GLY A 894 -9.10 -30.73 35.09
CA GLY A 894 -9.07 -31.89 35.99
C GLY A 894 -7.66 -32.28 36.42
N ASP A 895 -6.67 -32.03 35.54
CA ASP A 895 -5.28 -32.47 35.71
C ASP A 895 -4.31 -31.33 35.29
N SER A 896 -3.03 -31.44 35.70
CA SER A 896 -1.96 -30.60 35.13
C SER A 896 -1.51 -31.15 33.77
N PRO A 897 -1.02 -30.29 32.84
CA PRO A 897 -0.48 -30.77 31.56
C PRO A 897 0.59 -31.85 31.74
N ASP A 898 0.46 -32.94 30.97
CA ASP A 898 1.42 -34.03 30.96
C ASP A 898 2.68 -33.65 30.16
N TRP A 899 3.67 -33.08 30.85
CA TRP A 899 4.92 -32.66 30.25
C TRP A 899 5.83 -33.83 29.84
N GLN A 900 5.60 -35.06 30.31
CA GLN A 900 6.41 -36.23 29.92
C GLN A 900 6.25 -36.52 28.42
N LYS A 901 5.04 -36.30 27.88
CA LYS A 901 4.75 -36.40 26.44
C LYS A 901 5.50 -35.38 25.59
N ALA A 902 5.82 -34.21 26.14
CA ALA A 902 6.61 -33.20 25.43
C ALA A 902 8.06 -33.65 25.21
N ILE A 903 8.57 -34.52 26.07
CA ILE A 903 9.96 -35.05 26.02
C ILE A 903 10.02 -36.53 25.61
N GLY A 904 8.89 -37.15 25.29
CA GLY A 904 8.82 -38.52 24.80
C GLY A 904 8.97 -39.60 25.87
N GLN A 905 8.49 -39.34 27.09
CA GLN A 905 8.47 -40.29 28.20
C GLN A 905 7.06 -40.76 28.52
#